data_AF-T1L173-F1
#
_entry.id   AF-T1L173-F1
#
_cell.length_a   1.000
_cell.length_b   1.000
_cell.length_c   1.000
_cell.angle_alpha   90.00
_cell.angle_beta   90.00
_cell.angle_gamma   90.00
#
_symmetry.space_group_name_H-M   'P 1'
#
loop_
_entity.id
_entity.type
_entity.pdbx_description
1 polymer ?
#
loop_
_entity_poly.entity_id
_entity_poly.type
_entity_poly.pdbx_seq_one_letter_code
_entity_poly.pdbx_strand_id
1 'polypeptide(L)'
;MSSFLPNEIYKMLFKLPILVILLSTIKTGSATDLVDLPLSISSKSAEIQATLTDADGTNKYFIQESISASGAKIRGKIVISGEKDSYKIYYKTGPSLNKKRLVIHDKICIPFTYKNNWDETLPGINKRLTNLILLMGPSILYRLDHSSHVWKSVEDKNIRGTMMKGATTEIDKVLNITCYYKKQLDGNSGVENPSRIEFSGYDPSSTSFSYKENLILDIYFQRENNHDELANEIHPLPGIGCPYYLSTSETSGPNLPELRADDVHFTMYEYMKGSTTYRTFSEIYASRTTRLLRIKANLLGVSTETIYDYPLGVAYLFEEDGSCSILGADLNSPGISSYGFFNLARLFLADNAFRYLGKLNLERRSGFSVDAWELIEYNFTINGIKADKAIITQYFVESRDSEIFAGHTLVSTTVAIYKLDSSKKTYTLTDEITRDYMNFASVGFEDEFHDIFTLKECKDLSSAKTLTLGFILQRKDGNYSSKKLTESHIYELKQDFIYNFILPKKISPLRVDNIQYNLNDAQVEIEVTFLDSPNLRDTFHSKTMDVSEDTLESRRYKMKAEDQYDCLDKLSNLQEAISVVIYSPSDSSCGYLHYFEDLKEDTQTGESCIVYHFPVRNLRRVDQELPLDKIHNTFLKDAGKSYNLLQSGYNLDDYKLIDVIDKTKNQVTSGVLLSRIRVDVKLKSEDQVTVTLPDVKTLADCYRTCHNSEQLACNTFSFCSNGDCRVSSLLTDESFNESHVEQEKTCSIYASEVLNDYLEVPHRKFKTQITIAGEKRIDACAESCHASPDCLSFQWCDYHCSFGGFYTDAATEYDEECSVFLPKVFEKYQKTGNKIVSDVIHTEFNLNFEQCASLCHGWSDGETGCKSFNYCPKSKTESSCSLTEFSVKSSNTETTEGGHCVNYELKVESNGKKSSASTEITKRTSGSGAFGIIILFLFVGGLLGFAAPFGYTKVKQMRSASEANESSIWTRRVIENSDNIN
;
A
#
# COMPACT_ATOMS: atom_id res chain seq x y z
N MET A 1 -44.34 24.47 89.20
CA MET A 1 -45.69 23.95 88.87
C MET A 1 -45.52 22.80 87.88
N SER A 2 -45.76 21.59 88.36
CA SER A 2 -46.72 20.61 87.80
C SER A 2 -47.05 20.71 86.30
N SER A 3 -47.18 19.64 85.50
CA SER A 3 -47.16 18.18 85.68
C SER A 3 -47.75 17.58 84.38
N PHE A 4 -47.43 16.31 84.11
CA PHE A 4 -48.18 15.27 83.35
C PHE A 4 -47.52 14.71 82.08
N LEU A 5 -47.10 13.44 82.22
CA LEU A 5 -47.01 12.34 81.24
C LEU A 5 -48.37 12.12 80.50
N PRO A 6 -48.47 11.34 79.39
CA PRO A 6 -47.73 10.08 79.15
C PRO A 6 -47.32 9.69 77.70
N ASN A 7 -46.26 8.86 77.63
CA ASN A 7 -46.24 7.51 77.04
C ASN A 7 -46.93 7.28 75.66
N GLU A 8 -46.15 6.96 74.61
CA GLU A 8 -46.48 6.01 73.50
C GLU A 8 -45.43 5.97 72.36
N ILE A 9 -44.54 6.95 72.20
CA ILE A 9 -43.71 7.03 70.96
C ILE A 9 -42.38 6.24 71.01
N TYR A 10 -41.90 5.83 72.19
CA TYR A 10 -40.56 5.20 72.31
C TYR A 10 -40.52 3.68 72.15
N LYS A 11 -41.65 2.99 71.93
CA LYS A 11 -41.67 1.54 71.64
C LYS A 11 -41.68 1.18 70.14
N MET A 12 -41.89 2.14 69.24
CA MET A 12 -41.85 1.88 67.79
C MET A 12 -40.49 2.13 67.14
N LEU A 13 -39.64 3.01 67.70
CA LEU A 13 -38.34 3.35 67.10
C LEU A 13 -37.22 2.32 67.36
N PHE A 14 -37.39 1.42 68.32
CA PHE A 14 -36.44 0.32 68.57
C PHE A 14 -36.81 -1.00 67.87
N LYS A 15 -37.98 -1.08 67.21
CA LYS A 15 -38.37 -2.27 66.43
C LYS A 15 -38.07 -2.15 64.94
N LEU A 16 -37.92 -0.94 64.38
CA LEU A 16 -37.56 -0.78 62.97
C LEU A 16 -36.14 -1.24 62.59
N PRO A 17 -35.07 -0.99 63.38
CA PRO A 17 -33.75 -1.49 63.01
C PRO A 17 -33.65 -3.00 63.23
N ILE A 18 -34.38 -3.56 64.19
CA ILE A 18 -34.46 -5.02 64.39
C ILE A 18 -35.28 -5.67 63.27
N LEU A 19 -36.36 -5.05 62.78
CA LEU A 19 -37.13 -5.57 61.64
C LEU A 19 -36.37 -5.42 60.32
N VAL A 20 -35.56 -4.39 60.12
CA VAL A 20 -34.71 -4.22 58.92
C VAL A 20 -33.46 -5.11 58.98
N ILE A 21 -32.93 -5.43 60.17
CA ILE A 21 -31.88 -6.44 60.36
C ILE A 21 -32.45 -7.88 60.27
N LEU A 22 -33.70 -8.12 60.69
CA LEU A 22 -34.41 -9.38 60.45
C LEU A 22 -34.91 -9.54 59.00
N LEU A 23 -35.24 -8.45 58.29
CA LEU A 23 -35.66 -8.49 56.88
C LEU A 23 -34.46 -8.54 55.91
N SER A 24 -33.28 -8.07 56.31
CA SER A 24 -32.04 -8.26 55.53
C SER A 24 -31.41 -9.63 55.71
N THR A 25 -31.84 -10.41 56.71
CA THR A 25 -31.44 -11.81 56.92
C THR A 25 -32.45 -12.83 56.36
N ILE A 26 -33.54 -12.39 55.73
CA ILE A 26 -34.51 -13.27 55.06
C ILE A 26 -34.63 -12.86 53.58
N LYS A 27 -33.62 -13.21 52.81
CA LYS A 27 -33.79 -13.64 51.41
C LYS A 27 -33.39 -15.11 51.31
N THR A 28 -33.93 -15.94 52.20
CA THR A 28 -33.86 -17.40 52.11
C THR A 28 -34.92 -17.88 51.12
N GLY A 29 -34.66 -17.69 49.83
CA GLY A 29 -35.22 -18.60 48.84
C GLY A 29 -34.51 -19.93 49.01
N SER A 30 -35.24 -21.00 49.33
CA SER A 30 -34.75 -22.37 49.17
C SER A 30 -34.23 -22.49 47.73
N ALA A 31 -32.92 -22.68 47.55
CA ALA A 31 -32.40 -22.91 46.20
C ALA A 31 -33.04 -24.18 45.65
N THR A 32 -33.67 -24.07 44.49
CA THR A 32 -34.33 -25.19 43.80
C THR A 32 -33.34 -26.05 43.01
N ASP A 33 -32.15 -25.51 42.70
CA ASP A 33 -31.09 -26.22 41.99
C ASP A 33 -29.70 -25.69 42.37
N LEU A 34 -28.65 -26.49 42.13
CA LEU A 34 -27.25 -26.10 42.24
C LEU A 34 -26.89 -24.89 41.36
N VAL A 35 -27.51 -24.74 40.19
CA VAL A 35 -27.27 -23.61 39.29
C VAL A 35 -27.79 -22.29 39.86
N ASP A 36 -28.79 -22.32 40.75
CA ASP A 36 -29.35 -21.11 41.36
C ASP A 36 -28.49 -20.60 42.54
N LEU A 37 -27.57 -21.41 43.05
CA LEU A 37 -26.63 -21.00 44.10
C LEU A 37 -25.58 -20.04 43.53
N PRO A 38 -25.33 -18.88 44.19
CA PRO A 38 -24.32 -17.94 43.72
C PRO A 38 -22.91 -18.54 43.83
N LEU A 39 -22.07 -18.30 42.83
CA LEU A 39 -20.64 -18.53 42.96
C LEU A 39 -20.02 -17.31 43.62
N SER A 40 -19.32 -17.51 44.72
CA SER A 40 -18.60 -16.47 45.44
C SER A 40 -17.30 -17.05 45.95
N ILE A 41 -16.19 -16.38 45.64
CA ILE A 41 -14.84 -16.79 46.00
C ILE A 41 -14.18 -15.58 46.65
N SER A 42 -13.52 -15.78 47.78
CA SER A 42 -12.91 -14.71 48.58
C SER A 42 -11.59 -14.21 47.99
N SER A 43 -10.89 -15.06 47.24
CA SER A 43 -9.65 -14.79 46.52
C SER A 43 -9.90 -14.19 45.12
N LYS A 44 -8.84 -13.66 44.48
CA LYS A 44 -8.95 -13.07 43.12
C LYS A 44 -8.83 -14.12 42.02
N SER A 45 -8.22 -15.27 42.29
CA SER A 45 -8.22 -16.41 41.38
C SER A 45 -8.16 -17.73 42.15
N ALA A 46 -8.72 -18.78 41.55
CA ALA A 46 -8.72 -20.12 42.11
C ALA A 46 -8.47 -21.17 41.03
N GLU A 47 -7.64 -22.16 41.33
CA GLU A 47 -7.43 -23.35 40.51
C GLU A 47 -7.80 -24.60 41.31
N ILE A 48 -8.68 -25.43 40.77
CA ILE A 48 -9.13 -26.67 41.40
C ILE A 48 -8.93 -27.84 40.46
N GLN A 49 -8.32 -28.92 40.97
CA GLN A 49 -8.24 -30.20 40.26
C GLN A 49 -9.01 -31.26 41.03
N ALA A 50 -9.91 -31.92 40.32
CA ALA A 50 -10.81 -32.91 40.87
C ALA A 50 -10.99 -34.11 39.91
N THR A 51 -11.56 -35.17 40.43
CA THR A 51 -12.02 -36.31 39.63
C THR A 51 -13.45 -36.64 40.02
N LEU A 52 -14.34 -36.69 39.03
CA LEU A 52 -15.70 -37.18 39.18
C LEU A 52 -15.75 -38.66 38.79
N THR A 53 -16.24 -39.50 39.69
CA THR A 53 -16.40 -40.95 39.47
C THR A 53 -17.83 -41.35 39.80
N ASP A 54 -18.43 -42.25 39.02
CA ASP A 54 -19.69 -42.87 39.42
C ASP A 54 -19.47 -43.97 40.47
N ALA A 55 -20.52 -44.32 41.22
CA ALA A 55 -20.41 -45.25 42.36
C ALA A 55 -19.89 -46.65 41.98
N ASP A 56 -20.07 -47.07 40.73
CA ASP A 56 -19.60 -48.35 40.22
C ASP A 56 -18.12 -48.28 39.75
N GLY A 57 -17.53 -47.08 39.73
CA GLY A 57 -16.14 -46.85 39.31
C GLY A 57 -15.91 -46.97 37.80
N THR A 58 -16.99 -47.08 37.01
CA THR A 58 -16.90 -47.37 35.57
C THR A 58 -16.63 -46.13 34.74
N ASN A 59 -17.17 -44.98 35.14
CA ASN A 59 -16.92 -43.72 34.45
C ASN A 59 -16.09 -42.80 35.35
N LYS A 60 -14.99 -42.28 34.79
CA LYS A 60 -14.07 -41.39 35.48
C LYS A 60 -13.76 -40.17 34.62
N TYR A 61 -13.94 -38.98 35.18
CA TYR A 61 -13.67 -37.71 34.52
C TYR A 61 -12.67 -36.91 35.34
N PHE A 62 -11.54 -36.57 34.74
CA PHE A 62 -10.57 -35.64 35.32
C PHE A 62 -11.01 -34.21 35.00
N ILE A 63 -11.07 -33.36 36.02
CA ILE A 63 -11.60 -32.01 35.90
C ILE A 63 -10.56 -31.04 36.46
N GLN A 64 -10.18 -30.06 35.64
CA GLN A 64 -9.41 -28.89 36.07
C GLN A 64 -10.26 -27.66 35.84
N GLU A 65 -10.47 -26.87 36.89
CA GLU A 65 -11.21 -25.62 36.82
C GLU A 65 -10.31 -24.46 37.21
N SER A 66 -10.25 -23.46 36.33
CA SER A 66 -9.53 -22.20 36.53
C SER A 66 -10.55 -21.07 36.64
N ILE A 67 -10.45 -20.24 37.67
CA ILE A 67 -11.42 -19.21 38.02
C ILE A 67 -10.72 -17.88 38.25
N SER A 68 -11.27 -16.81 37.69
CA SER A 68 -10.89 -15.42 37.93
C SER A 68 -12.06 -14.66 38.54
N ALA A 69 -11.79 -13.94 39.61
CA ALA A 69 -12.73 -13.13 40.37
C ALA A 69 -12.25 -11.67 40.53
N SER A 70 -11.29 -11.21 39.73
CA SER A 70 -10.70 -9.86 39.85
C SER A 70 -11.58 -8.68 39.38
N GLY A 71 -12.84 -8.93 38.99
CA GLY A 71 -13.77 -7.88 38.53
C GLY A 71 -15.20 -8.09 39.04
N ALA A 72 -16.15 -7.28 38.57
CA ALA A 72 -17.56 -7.32 39.00
C ALA A 72 -18.32 -8.62 38.65
N LYS A 73 -17.71 -9.53 37.87
CA LYS A 73 -18.27 -10.82 37.45
C LYS A 73 -17.17 -11.86 37.50
N ILE A 74 -17.48 -13.05 38.03
CA ILE A 74 -16.57 -14.20 38.06
C ILE A 74 -16.55 -14.85 36.68
N ARG A 75 -15.38 -15.29 36.23
CA ARG A 75 -15.21 -16.03 34.97
C ARG A 75 -14.48 -17.33 35.27
N GLY A 76 -14.80 -18.37 34.52
CA GLY A 76 -14.08 -19.63 34.69
C GLY A 76 -14.08 -20.49 33.45
N LYS A 77 -13.13 -21.44 33.48
CA LYS A 77 -12.87 -22.43 32.46
C LYS A 77 -12.74 -23.78 33.14
N ILE A 78 -13.55 -24.73 32.71
CA ILE A 78 -13.53 -26.11 33.17
C ILE A 78 -13.00 -26.96 32.02
N VAL A 79 -11.89 -27.64 32.25
CA VAL A 79 -11.31 -28.62 31.33
C VAL A 79 -11.64 -30.00 31.88
N ILE A 80 -12.34 -30.80 31.07
CA ILE A 80 -12.76 -32.15 31.43
C ILE A 80 -12.08 -33.12 30.48
N SER A 81 -11.48 -34.18 31.02
CA SER A 81 -10.90 -35.29 30.25
C SER A 81 -11.48 -36.61 30.75
N GLY A 82 -12.21 -37.32 29.89
CA GLY A 82 -12.65 -38.70 30.10
C GLY A 82 -11.84 -39.68 29.25
N GLU A 83 -12.21 -40.96 29.25
CA GLU A 83 -11.52 -41.99 28.45
C GLU A 83 -11.70 -41.81 26.93
N LYS A 84 -12.86 -41.29 26.50
CA LYS A 84 -13.21 -41.15 25.09
C LYS A 84 -13.34 -39.71 24.60
N ASP A 85 -13.66 -38.79 25.52
CA ASP A 85 -14.07 -37.43 25.19
C ASP A 85 -13.38 -36.40 26.08
N SER A 86 -13.22 -35.19 25.55
CA SER A 86 -12.75 -34.03 26.32
C SER A 86 -13.62 -32.81 26.02
N TYR A 87 -13.74 -31.94 27.02
CA TYR A 87 -14.56 -30.73 26.93
C TYR A 87 -13.82 -29.55 27.54
N LYS A 88 -14.01 -28.37 26.94
CA LYS A 88 -13.61 -27.09 27.52
C LYS A 88 -14.86 -26.25 27.68
N ILE A 89 -15.24 -25.97 28.92
CA ILE A 89 -16.47 -25.28 29.25
C ILE A 89 -16.12 -23.92 29.83
N TYR A 90 -16.63 -22.88 29.22
CA TYR A 90 -16.42 -21.51 29.66
C TYR A 90 -17.69 -20.98 30.28
N TYR A 91 -17.54 -20.16 31.33
CA TYR A 91 -18.67 -19.52 31.98
C TYR A 91 -18.32 -18.14 32.51
N LYS A 92 -19.37 -17.36 32.72
CA LYS A 92 -19.30 -16.04 33.33
C LYS A 92 -20.48 -15.85 34.25
N THR A 93 -20.19 -15.55 35.51
CA THR A 93 -21.19 -15.48 36.57
C THR A 93 -21.35 -14.03 37.03
N GLY A 94 -22.57 -13.52 36.86
CA GLY A 94 -23.14 -12.39 37.59
C GLY A 94 -24.58 -12.78 37.99
N PRO A 95 -25.35 -11.91 38.66
CA PRO A 95 -26.66 -12.27 39.22
C PRO A 95 -27.63 -12.94 38.22
N SER A 96 -27.55 -12.59 36.93
CA SER A 96 -28.38 -13.15 35.85
C SER A 96 -27.63 -14.07 34.86
N LEU A 97 -26.30 -14.19 34.96
CA LEU A 97 -25.45 -14.83 33.92
C LEU A 97 -24.96 -16.23 34.27
N ASN A 98 -25.14 -16.68 35.52
CA ASN A 98 -24.76 -18.04 35.96
C ASN A 98 -25.40 -19.18 35.15
N LYS A 99 -26.42 -18.84 34.35
CA LYS A 99 -27.26 -19.75 33.57
C LYS A 99 -26.79 -19.97 32.14
N LYS A 100 -25.54 -19.62 31.78
CA LYS A 100 -24.99 -19.85 30.44
C LYS A 100 -23.64 -20.56 30.51
N ARG A 101 -23.40 -21.47 29.58
CA ARG A 101 -22.10 -22.11 29.33
C ARG A 101 -21.78 -22.04 27.85
N LEU A 102 -20.49 -21.98 27.54
CA LEU A 102 -19.99 -22.14 26.19
C LEU A 102 -19.14 -23.41 26.20
N VAL A 103 -19.65 -24.45 25.56
CA VAL A 103 -19.01 -25.76 25.53
C VAL A 103 -18.25 -25.90 24.22
N ILE A 104 -16.97 -26.21 24.33
CA ILE A 104 -16.12 -26.57 23.21
C ILE A 104 -15.80 -28.06 23.32
N HIS A 105 -16.17 -28.80 22.28
CA HIS A 105 -15.87 -30.22 22.12
C HIS A 105 -15.28 -30.40 20.71
N ASP A 106 -14.06 -30.94 20.64
CA ASP A 106 -13.20 -30.94 19.46
C ASP A 106 -12.99 -29.55 18.84
N LYS A 107 -13.72 -29.24 17.76
CA LYS A 107 -13.71 -27.98 17.01
C LYS A 107 -15.11 -27.39 16.85
N ILE A 108 -16.05 -27.87 17.65
CA ILE A 108 -17.44 -27.42 17.67
C ILE A 108 -17.64 -26.59 18.93
N CYS A 109 -18.36 -25.49 18.78
CA CYS A 109 -18.67 -24.57 19.86
C CYS A 109 -20.18 -24.41 20.01
N ILE A 110 -20.70 -24.78 21.19
CA ILE A 110 -22.14 -24.87 21.45
C ILE A 110 -22.50 -24.07 22.71
N PRO A 111 -23.39 -23.07 22.61
CA PRO A 111 -23.88 -22.36 23.78
C PRO A 111 -24.97 -23.16 24.49
N PHE A 112 -24.83 -23.37 25.79
CA PHE A 112 -25.85 -24.00 26.63
C PHE A 112 -26.50 -22.93 27.50
N THR A 113 -27.82 -23.00 27.67
CA THR A 113 -28.61 -22.08 28.48
C THR A 113 -29.47 -22.85 29.48
N TYR A 114 -29.38 -22.44 30.74
CA TYR A 114 -30.18 -22.96 31.83
C TYR A 114 -31.43 -22.09 32.02
N LYS A 115 -32.61 -22.70 31.91
CA LYS A 115 -33.89 -22.05 32.27
C LYS A 115 -34.45 -22.71 33.52
N ASN A 116 -35.14 -23.83 33.30
CA ASN A 116 -35.55 -24.76 34.35
C ASN A 116 -34.55 -25.90 34.43
N ASN A 117 -34.07 -26.39 33.30
CA ASN A 117 -32.95 -27.31 33.10
C ASN A 117 -31.98 -26.75 32.05
N TRP A 118 -30.83 -27.40 31.86
CA TRP A 118 -29.98 -27.15 30.68
C TRP A 118 -30.69 -27.63 29.41
N ASP A 119 -30.63 -26.81 28.37
CA ASP A 119 -31.20 -27.10 27.05
C ASP A 119 -30.48 -28.23 26.31
N GLU A 120 -29.19 -28.43 26.60
CA GLU A 120 -28.33 -29.44 25.98
C GLU A 120 -27.55 -30.24 27.05
N THR A 121 -27.07 -31.41 26.66
CA THR A 121 -26.13 -32.23 27.46
C THR A 121 -24.77 -32.31 26.77
N LEU A 122 -23.70 -32.46 27.56
CA LEU A 122 -22.37 -32.69 27.01
C LEU A 122 -22.41 -33.92 26.06
N PRO A 123 -21.85 -33.83 24.84
CA PRO A 123 -21.85 -34.95 23.89
C PRO A 123 -21.31 -36.23 24.53
N GLY A 124 -22.05 -37.34 24.49
CA GLY A 124 -21.65 -38.60 25.13
C GLY A 124 -22.07 -38.76 26.61
N ILE A 125 -22.60 -37.71 27.24
CA ILE A 125 -23.07 -37.74 28.64
C ILE A 125 -24.60 -37.77 28.69
N ASN A 126 -25.16 -38.97 28.85
CA ASN A 126 -26.62 -39.17 28.88
C ASN A 126 -27.22 -39.07 30.30
N LYS A 127 -26.38 -39.09 31.33
CA LYS A 127 -26.77 -39.04 32.74
C LYS A 127 -26.92 -37.58 33.20
N ARG A 128 -28.12 -37.20 33.68
CA ARG A 128 -28.48 -35.79 33.93
C ARG A 128 -27.74 -35.18 35.12
N LEU A 129 -27.64 -35.89 36.25
CA LEU A 129 -26.91 -35.39 37.41
C LEU A 129 -25.41 -35.32 37.07
N THR A 130 -24.87 -36.33 36.40
CA THR A 130 -23.48 -36.31 35.89
C THR A 130 -23.23 -35.06 35.03
N ASN A 131 -24.11 -34.79 34.06
CA ASN A 131 -24.02 -33.61 33.19
C ASN A 131 -24.06 -32.30 33.99
N LEU A 132 -24.97 -32.17 34.96
CA LEU A 132 -25.07 -31.00 35.84
C LEU A 132 -23.76 -30.75 36.59
N ILE A 133 -23.21 -31.78 37.24
CA ILE A 133 -21.97 -31.65 38.02
C ILE A 133 -20.79 -31.27 37.12
N LEU A 134 -20.67 -31.88 35.93
CA LEU A 134 -19.62 -31.56 34.96
C LEU A 134 -19.72 -30.12 34.43
N LEU A 135 -20.92 -29.62 34.11
CA LEU A 135 -21.15 -28.24 33.67
C LEU A 135 -20.90 -27.19 34.76
N MET A 136 -21.03 -27.60 36.02
CA MET A 136 -20.83 -26.74 37.18
C MET A 136 -19.38 -26.71 37.66
N GLY A 137 -18.65 -27.81 37.49
CA GLY A 137 -17.25 -27.93 37.91
C GLY A 137 -17.09 -28.11 39.42
N PRO A 138 -15.85 -28.37 39.90
CA PRO A 138 -15.55 -28.50 41.33
C PRO A 138 -15.81 -27.22 42.15
N SER A 139 -15.97 -26.05 41.52
CA SER A 139 -16.40 -24.81 42.18
C SER A 139 -17.78 -24.86 42.83
N ILE A 140 -18.52 -25.96 42.70
CA ILE A 140 -19.67 -26.27 43.54
C ILE A 140 -19.35 -26.08 45.04
N LEU A 141 -18.12 -26.39 45.47
CA LEU A 141 -17.71 -26.17 46.87
C LEU A 141 -17.93 -24.72 47.34
N TYR A 142 -17.61 -23.74 46.50
CA TYR A 142 -17.77 -22.31 46.81
C TYR A 142 -19.24 -21.85 46.81
N ARG A 143 -20.10 -22.59 46.11
CA ARG A 143 -21.54 -22.31 46.06
C ARG A 143 -22.26 -22.84 47.29
N LEU A 144 -21.77 -23.96 47.82
CA LEU A 144 -22.29 -24.61 49.01
C LEU A 144 -21.93 -23.85 50.30
N ASP A 145 -20.75 -23.22 50.34
CA ASP A 145 -20.31 -22.32 51.42
C ASP A 145 -21.34 -21.23 51.73
N HIS A 146 -21.79 -20.51 50.71
CA HIS A 146 -22.68 -19.35 50.86
C HIS A 146 -24.15 -19.71 51.09
N SER A 147 -24.44 -21.00 51.21
CA SER A 147 -25.79 -21.51 51.22
C SER A 147 -26.25 -21.68 52.68
N SER A 148 -27.39 -21.10 53.05
CA SER A 148 -27.95 -21.18 54.41
C SER A 148 -28.51 -22.57 54.75
N HIS A 149 -27.97 -23.62 54.13
CA HIS A 149 -28.42 -24.98 54.32
C HIS A 149 -27.95 -25.49 55.68
N VAL A 150 -28.83 -26.22 56.36
CA VAL A 150 -28.50 -26.87 57.63
C VAL A 150 -27.69 -28.13 57.34
N TRP A 151 -26.40 -28.10 57.66
CA TRP A 151 -25.52 -29.26 57.58
C TRP A 151 -25.74 -30.18 58.78
N LYS A 152 -25.93 -31.48 58.51
CA LYS A 152 -26.05 -32.53 59.54
C LYS A 152 -24.79 -33.37 59.54
N SER A 153 -24.20 -33.61 60.71
CA SER A 153 -23.07 -34.53 60.83
C SER A 153 -23.48 -35.93 60.37
N VAL A 154 -22.60 -36.60 59.63
CA VAL A 154 -22.74 -38.02 59.25
C VAL A 154 -21.52 -38.80 59.72
N GLU A 155 -21.52 -40.11 59.48
CA GLU A 155 -20.40 -40.96 59.86
C GLU A 155 -19.09 -40.53 59.20
N ASP A 156 -18.07 -40.45 60.06
CA ASP A 156 -16.66 -40.28 59.73
C ASP A 156 -16.20 -41.40 58.77
N LYS A 157 -15.48 -41.05 57.69
CA LYS A 157 -15.10 -41.99 56.62
C LYS A 157 -13.59 -41.93 56.35
N ASN A 158 -12.98 -43.10 56.17
CA ASN A 158 -11.58 -43.18 55.74
C ASN A 158 -11.50 -42.98 54.22
N ILE A 159 -10.91 -41.86 53.81
CA ILE A 159 -10.74 -41.48 52.41
C ILE A 159 -9.25 -41.28 52.15
N ARG A 160 -8.71 -42.04 51.19
CA ARG A 160 -7.28 -41.99 50.81
C ARG A 160 -6.33 -42.20 52.01
N GLY A 161 -6.69 -43.10 52.92
CA GLY A 161 -5.89 -43.43 54.11
C GLY A 161 -6.00 -42.42 55.25
N THR A 162 -6.81 -41.37 55.11
CA THR A 162 -7.03 -40.36 56.13
C THR A 162 -8.46 -40.42 56.63
N MET A 163 -8.64 -40.41 57.95
CA MET A 163 -9.96 -40.33 58.55
C MET A 163 -10.52 -38.90 58.41
N MET A 164 -11.68 -38.75 57.75
CA MET A 164 -12.34 -37.46 57.49
C MET A 164 -13.71 -37.35 58.16
N LYS A 165 -14.04 -36.17 58.68
CA LYS A 165 -15.37 -35.87 59.20
C LYS A 165 -16.35 -35.68 58.04
N GLY A 166 -17.58 -36.16 58.20
CA GLY A 166 -18.63 -36.02 57.20
C GLY A 166 -19.75 -35.07 57.63
N ALA A 167 -20.23 -34.25 56.71
CA ALA A 167 -21.43 -33.44 56.87
C ALA A 167 -22.31 -33.53 55.63
N THR A 168 -23.64 -33.63 55.79
CA THR A 168 -24.58 -33.77 54.68
C THR A 168 -25.65 -32.69 54.69
N THR A 169 -26.12 -32.34 53.50
CA THR A 169 -27.29 -31.50 53.27
C THR A 169 -28.10 -32.01 52.07
N GLU A 170 -29.22 -31.37 51.77
CA GLU A 170 -30.15 -31.76 50.72
C GLU A 170 -30.63 -30.53 49.94
N ILE A 171 -30.69 -30.64 48.61
CA ILE A 171 -31.23 -29.62 47.69
C ILE A 171 -32.53 -30.14 47.09
N ASP A 172 -33.57 -29.30 47.14
CA ASP A 172 -34.94 -29.54 46.65
C ASP A 172 -35.54 -30.91 47.02
N LYS A 173 -35.10 -31.50 48.13
CA LYS A 173 -35.53 -32.83 48.63
C LYS A 173 -35.24 -34.02 47.70
N VAL A 174 -34.40 -33.84 46.70
CA VAL A 174 -34.13 -34.87 45.67
C VAL A 174 -32.64 -35.13 45.45
N LEU A 175 -31.77 -34.24 45.91
CA LEU A 175 -30.32 -34.38 45.81
C LEU A 175 -29.66 -34.26 47.18
N ASN A 176 -29.11 -35.36 47.68
CA ASN A 176 -28.27 -35.36 48.89
C ASN A 176 -26.82 -35.05 48.52
N ILE A 177 -26.20 -34.17 49.30
CA ILE A 177 -24.80 -33.74 49.13
C ILE A 177 -24.07 -33.97 50.45
N THR A 178 -23.04 -34.81 50.42
CA THR A 178 -22.21 -35.11 51.59
C THR A 178 -20.77 -34.64 51.37
N CYS A 179 -20.29 -33.72 52.19
CA CYS A 179 -18.93 -33.22 52.19
C CYS A 179 -18.08 -33.96 53.24
N TYR A 180 -16.88 -34.40 52.84
CA TYR A 180 -15.89 -34.99 53.72
C TYR A 180 -14.63 -34.13 53.80
N TYR A 181 -14.19 -33.81 55.01
CA TYR A 181 -13.10 -32.88 55.28
C TYR A 181 -12.17 -33.33 56.41
N LYS A 182 -10.97 -32.75 56.44
CA LYS A 182 -9.93 -33.12 57.41
C LYS A 182 -10.38 -32.80 58.84
N LYS A 183 -10.12 -33.71 59.77
CA LYS A 183 -10.53 -33.62 61.19
C LYS A 183 -10.08 -32.34 61.91
N GLN A 184 -9.01 -31.72 61.42
CA GLN A 184 -8.41 -30.49 61.96
C GLN A 184 -9.26 -29.24 61.70
N LEU A 185 -10.18 -29.28 60.73
CA LEU A 185 -11.11 -28.20 60.45
C LEU A 185 -12.37 -28.33 61.33
N ASP A 186 -12.94 -27.20 61.72
CA ASP A 186 -14.27 -27.18 62.33
C ASP A 186 -15.38 -27.44 61.28
N GLY A 187 -16.62 -27.55 61.72
CA GLY A 187 -17.73 -27.93 60.84
C GLY A 187 -17.95 -26.95 59.68
N ASN A 188 -17.86 -25.65 59.94
CA ASN A 188 -18.08 -24.61 58.93
C ASN A 188 -16.89 -24.56 57.95
N SER A 189 -15.68 -24.37 58.47
CA SER A 189 -14.46 -24.29 57.64
C SER A 189 -14.18 -25.59 56.88
N GLY A 190 -14.65 -26.72 57.42
CA GLY A 190 -14.53 -28.05 56.82
C GLY A 190 -15.42 -28.24 55.61
N VAL A 191 -16.68 -27.79 55.67
CA VAL A 191 -17.61 -27.83 54.54
C VAL A 191 -17.19 -26.86 53.44
N GLU A 192 -16.55 -25.74 53.81
CA GLU A 192 -15.95 -24.78 52.88
C GLU A 192 -14.74 -25.34 52.10
N ASN A 193 -14.03 -26.32 52.68
CA ASN A 193 -12.81 -26.89 52.11
C ASN A 193 -12.83 -28.45 52.12
N PRO A 194 -13.78 -29.07 51.41
CA PRO A 194 -13.92 -30.51 51.42
C PRO A 194 -12.81 -31.18 50.60
N SER A 195 -12.36 -32.34 51.05
CA SER A 195 -11.47 -33.22 50.28
C SER A 195 -12.24 -34.15 49.33
N ARG A 196 -13.54 -34.37 49.60
CA ARG A 196 -14.46 -35.14 48.77
C ARG A 196 -15.88 -34.63 48.94
N ILE A 197 -16.64 -34.62 47.84
CA ILE A 197 -18.08 -34.36 47.84
C ILE A 197 -18.78 -35.57 47.20
N GLU A 198 -19.77 -36.14 47.89
CA GLU A 198 -20.60 -37.23 47.38
C GLU A 198 -22.00 -36.69 47.07
N PHE A 199 -22.48 -36.96 45.87
CA PHE A 199 -23.81 -36.60 45.39
C PHE A 199 -24.65 -37.86 45.26
N SER A 200 -25.82 -37.92 45.89
CA SER A 200 -26.73 -39.07 45.81
C SER A 200 -28.16 -38.60 45.60
N GLY A 201 -28.75 -38.90 44.44
CA GLY A 201 -30.11 -38.45 44.13
C GLY A 201 -30.36 -38.25 42.65
N TYR A 202 -31.20 -37.26 42.35
CA TYR A 202 -31.57 -36.86 41.00
C TYR A 202 -31.10 -35.43 40.73
N ASP A 203 -30.98 -35.09 39.45
CA ASP A 203 -30.89 -33.70 39.01
C ASP A 203 -32.17 -32.94 39.45
N PRO A 204 -32.07 -31.91 40.31
CA PRO A 204 -33.25 -31.18 40.82
C PRO A 204 -34.08 -30.53 39.72
N SER A 205 -33.44 -30.12 38.63
CA SER A 205 -34.10 -29.54 37.46
C SER A 205 -34.85 -30.53 36.57
N SER A 206 -34.66 -31.84 36.79
CA SER A 206 -35.17 -32.87 35.88
C SER A 206 -36.65 -33.16 36.10
N THR A 207 -37.44 -33.06 35.03
CA THR A 207 -38.85 -33.52 35.01
C THR A 207 -39.00 -35.05 34.97
N SER A 208 -37.90 -35.80 34.82
CA SER A 208 -37.87 -37.26 34.76
C SER A 208 -36.91 -37.80 35.83
N PHE A 209 -37.46 -38.42 36.88
CA PHE A 209 -36.70 -39.06 37.97
C PHE A 209 -36.31 -40.52 37.63
N SER A 210 -35.92 -40.75 36.38
CA SER A 210 -35.81 -42.10 35.82
C SER A 210 -34.61 -42.91 36.34
N TYR A 211 -33.54 -42.26 36.82
CA TYR A 211 -32.37 -42.95 37.40
C TYR A 211 -31.74 -42.14 38.54
N LYS A 212 -31.61 -42.77 39.71
CA LYS A 212 -30.84 -42.23 40.83
C LYS A 212 -29.35 -42.39 40.53
N GLU A 213 -28.60 -41.30 40.63
CA GLU A 213 -27.17 -41.29 40.42
C GLU A 213 -26.43 -41.13 41.76
N ASN A 214 -25.30 -41.81 41.89
CA ASN A 214 -24.37 -41.67 43.01
C ASN A 214 -23.00 -41.31 42.42
N LEU A 215 -22.53 -40.09 42.71
CA LEU A 215 -21.31 -39.53 42.15
C LEU A 215 -20.36 -39.13 43.27
N ILE A 216 -19.07 -39.36 43.06
CA ILE A 216 -18.00 -39.01 43.98
C ILE A 216 -17.09 -38.00 43.28
N LEU A 217 -17.01 -36.79 43.80
CA LEU A 217 -16.07 -35.75 43.38
C LEU A 217 -14.91 -35.70 44.37
N ASP A 218 -13.78 -36.27 43.99
CA ASP A 218 -12.54 -36.19 44.76
C ASP A 218 -11.76 -34.93 44.39
N ILE A 219 -11.46 -34.10 45.39
CA ILE A 219 -10.65 -32.89 45.21
C ILE A 219 -9.21 -33.22 45.62
N TYR A 220 -8.25 -33.01 44.73
CA TYR A 220 -6.84 -33.31 44.94
C TYR A 220 -6.02 -32.05 45.17
N PHE A 221 -6.43 -30.96 44.54
CA PHE A 221 -5.70 -29.71 44.54
C PHE A 221 -6.68 -28.55 44.52
N GLN A 222 -6.44 -27.57 45.39
CA GLN A 222 -7.12 -26.29 45.43
C GLN A 222 -6.05 -25.25 45.76
N ARG A 223 -5.87 -24.28 44.88
CA ARG A 223 -4.99 -23.13 45.10
C ARG A 223 -5.78 -21.87 44.89
N GLU A 224 -5.71 -20.98 45.86
CA GLU A 224 -6.32 -19.66 45.81
C GLU A 224 -5.25 -18.59 45.91
N ASN A 225 -5.39 -17.55 45.09
CA ASN A 225 -4.42 -16.47 45.00
C ASN A 225 -5.09 -15.11 45.14
N ASN A 226 -4.43 -14.21 45.88
CA ASN A 226 -4.88 -12.82 46.06
C ASN A 226 -4.54 -11.93 44.85
N HIS A 227 -3.72 -12.44 43.93
CA HIS A 227 -3.50 -11.88 42.60
C HIS A 227 -4.21 -12.76 41.57
N ASP A 228 -4.67 -12.14 40.49
CA ASP A 228 -5.36 -12.88 39.44
C ASP A 228 -4.39 -13.26 38.33
N GLU A 229 -3.76 -14.42 38.51
CA GLU A 229 -2.82 -14.99 37.54
C GLU A 229 -3.55 -15.70 36.38
N LEU A 230 -4.85 -16.01 36.57
CA LEU A 230 -5.64 -16.83 35.63
C LEU A 230 -6.51 -15.99 34.68
N ALA A 231 -6.53 -14.66 34.85
CA ALA A 231 -7.36 -13.73 34.07
C ALA A 231 -7.28 -13.96 32.55
N ASN A 232 -6.08 -14.28 32.03
CA ASN A 232 -5.82 -14.48 30.59
C ASN A 232 -6.02 -15.95 30.14
N GLU A 233 -6.18 -16.92 31.05
CA GLU A 233 -6.22 -18.36 30.73
C GLU A 233 -7.65 -18.93 30.59
N ILE A 234 -8.63 -18.17 31.08
CA ILE A 234 -10.05 -18.55 31.19
C ILE A 234 -10.91 -18.06 30.01
N HIS A 235 -10.28 -17.55 28.96
CA HIS A 235 -10.95 -17.06 27.77
C HIS A 235 -11.12 -18.19 26.73
N PRO A 236 -12.19 -18.14 25.91
CA PRO A 236 -12.42 -19.11 24.84
C PRO A 236 -11.22 -19.19 23.88
N LEU A 237 -10.95 -20.39 23.35
CA LEU A 237 -9.86 -20.60 22.41
C LEU A 237 -10.18 -19.93 21.06
N PRO A 238 -9.22 -19.18 20.47
CA PRO A 238 -9.39 -18.59 19.15
C PRO A 238 -9.38 -19.65 18.04
N GLY A 239 -9.85 -19.26 16.85
CA GLY A 239 -9.79 -20.04 15.62
C GLY A 239 -10.94 -21.03 15.42
N ILE A 240 -11.95 -21.06 16.30
CA ILE A 240 -13.11 -21.98 16.22
C ILE A 240 -14.35 -21.31 15.62
N GLY A 241 -14.57 -20.03 15.91
CA GLY A 241 -15.76 -19.29 15.48
C GLY A 241 -17.02 -19.72 16.21
N CYS A 242 -17.20 -19.23 17.43
CA CYS A 242 -18.42 -19.47 18.20
C CYS A 242 -19.53 -18.45 17.84
N PRO A 243 -20.79 -18.88 17.82
CA PRO A 243 -21.93 -17.98 17.60
C PRO A 243 -22.14 -17.01 18.76
N TYR A 244 -21.49 -17.21 19.91
CA TYR A 244 -21.56 -16.36 21.11
C TYR A 244 -20.38 -16.65 22.05
N TYR A 245 -19.78 -15.62 22.65
CA TYR A 245 -18.56 -15.73 23.48
C TYR A 245 -18.76 -15.37 24.97
N LEU A 246 -19.99 -15.44 25.49
CA LEU A 246 -20.32 -15.09 26.89
C LEU A 246 -19.86 -13.68 27.32
N SER A 247 -19.59 -12.80 26.36
CA SER A 247 -19.21 -11.41 26.59
C SER A 247 -20.41 -10.59 27.12
N THR A 248 -20.12 -9.53 27.87
CA THR A 248 -21.13 -8.70 28.54
C THR A 248 -22.11 -8.12 27.52
N SER A 249 -23.42 -8.34 27.71
CA SER A 249 -24.43 -7.63 26.93
C SER A 249 -24.73 -6.28 27.57
N GLU A 250 -24.41 -5.21 26.84
CA GLU A 250 -25.37 -4.13 26.55
C GLU A 250 -25.18 -3.59 25.13
N THR A 251 -24.00 -3.79 24.57
CA THR A 251 -23.72 -4.01 23.15
C THR A 251 -22.53 -4.99 23.15
N SER A 252 -21.92 -5.32 22.02
CA SER A 252 -20.67 -6.07 21.92
C SER A 252 -19.65 -5.75 23.05
N GLY A 253 -18.67 -6.64 23.30
CA GLY A 253 -17.44 -6.19 23.99
C GLY A 253 -16.82 -4.97 23.31
N PRO A 254 -15.66 -4.44 23.74
CA PRO A 254 -15.02 -3.35 23.03
C PRO A 254 -15.01 -3.64 21.53
N ASN A 255 -15.46 -2.69 20.72
CA ASN A 255 -15.42 -2.84 19.26
C ASN A 255 -13.96 -3.03 18.84
N LEU A 256 -13.75 -3.64 17.67
CA LEU A 256 -12.42 -3.71 17.09
C LEU A 256 -11.83 -2.27 17.04
N PRO A 257 -10.56 -2.06 17.42
CA PRO A 257 -9.93 -0.76 17.31
C PRO A 257 -10.09 -0.18 15.90
N GLU A 258 -10.55 1.06 15.81
CA GLU A 258 -10.79 1.74 14.53
C GLU A 258 -9.47 2.17 13.89
N LEU A 259 -9.33 1.94 12.58
CA LEU A 259 -8.24 2.44 11.76
C LEU A 259 -8.41 3.95 11.55
N ARG A 260 -7.47 4.75 12.05
CA ARG A 260 -7.47 6.22 12.00
C ARG A 260 -6.50 6.81 10.98
N ALA A 261 -5.43 6.10 10.66
CA ALA A 261 -4.46 6.57 9.68
C ALA A 261 -5.03 6.47 8.26
N ASP A 262 -4.81 7.50 7.46
CA ASP A 262 -5.10 7.47 6.03
C ASP A 262 -3.95 6.85 5.23
N ASP A 263 -2.72 6.93 5.74
CA ASP A 263 -1.53 6.35 5.12
C ASP A 263 -0.76 5.47 6.12
N VAL A 264 -0.33 4.29 5.69
CA VAL A 264 0.34 3.31 6.56
C VAL A 264 1.59 2.72 5.91
N HIS A 265 2.62 2.53 6.72
CA HIS A 265 3.78 1.69 6.44
C HIS A 265 3.86 0.60 7.49
N PHE A 266 4.05 -0.63 7.03
CA PHE A 266 4.31 -1.76 7.92
C PHE A 266 5.07 -2.86 7.21
N THR A 267 5.66 -3.72 8.03
CA THR A 267 6.23 -4.99 7.58
C THR A 267 5.39 -6.15 8.11
N MET A 268 5.26 -7.19 7.31
CA MET A 268 4.44 -8.36 7.59
C MET A 268 5.23 -9.63 7.32
N TYR A 269 5.17 -10.57 8.26
CA TYR A 269 5.58 -11.95 8.04
C TYR A 269 4.35 -12.84 7.95
N GLU A 270 4.19 -13.55 6.86
CA GLU A 270 3.13 -14.53 6.69
C GLU A 270 3.67 -15.96 6.81
N TYR A 271 2.95 -16.80 7.55
CA TYR A 271 3.27 -18.21 7.78
C TYR A 271 2.06 -19.09 7.50
N MET A 272 2.28 -20.21 6.83
CA MET A 272 1.29 -21.28 6.72
C MET A 272 1.68 -22.46 7.62
N LYS A 273 0.77 -22.83 8.53
CA LYS A 273 1.00 -23.92 9.48
C LYS A 273 1.23 -25.24 8.77
N GLY A 274 2.32 -25.94 9.14
CA GLY A 274 2.72 -27.21 8.51
C GLY A 274 3.68 -27.05 7.33
N SER A 275 3.95 -25.83 6.89
CA SER A 275 5.01 -25.55 5.90
C SER A 275 6.17 -24.79 6.53
N THR A 276 7.39 -25.29 6.30
CA THR A 276 8.64 -24.58 6.59
C THR A 276 9.16 -23.77 5.38
N THR A 277 8.50 -23.88 4.22
CA THR A 277 8.94 -23.31 2.94
C THR A 277 8.17 -22.06 2.51
N TYR A 278 7.04 -21.71 3.14
CA TYR A 278 6.20 -20.57 2.74
C TYR A 278 6.21 -19.47 3.81
N ARG A 279 7.39 -18.92 4.13
CA ARG A 279 7.48 -17.67 4.87
C ARG A 279 7.64 -16.52 3.88
N THR A 280 6.61 -15.71 3.75
CA THR A 280 6.68 -14.48 2.96
C THR A 280 6.98 -13.32 3.89
N PHE A 281 8.00 -12.54 3.56
CA PHE A 281 8.19 -11.21 4.13
C PHE A 281 7.60 -10.18 3.16
N SER A 282 6.87 -9.20 3.67
CA SER A 282 6.37 -8.10 2.86
C SER A 282 6.58 -6.78 3.58
N GLU A 283 7.15 -5.81 2.90
CA GLU A 283 7.12 -4.40 3.26
C GLU A 283 6.04 -3.71 2.42
N ILE A 284 5.14 -3.00 3.10
CA ILE A 284 3.90 -2.50 2.50
C ILE A 284 3.75 -1.02 2.83
N TYR A 285 3.49 -0.23 1.79
CA TYR A 285 3.10 1.17 1.88
C TYR A 285 1.73 1.31 1.23
N ALA A 286 0.79 1.99 1.88
CA ALA A 286 -0.55 2.15 1.35
C ALA A 286 -1.13 3.51 1.71
N SER A 287 -1.83 4.14 0.76
CA SER A 287 -2.60 5.37 0.98
C SER A 287 -4.06 5.16 0.67
N ARG A 288 -4.89 5.57 1.62
CA ARG A 288 -6.35 5.65 1.46
C ARG A 288 -6.75 6.82 0.57
N THR A 289 -6.02 7.93 0.65
CA THR A 289 -6.28 9.18 -0.06
C THR A 289 -6.06 9.04 -1.56
N THR A 290 -4.87 8.58 -1.96
CA THR A 290 -4.53 8.35 -3.37
C THR A 290 -4.97 6.97 -3.86
N ARG A 291 -5.31 6.05 -2.95
CA ARG A 291 -5.65 4.64 -3.24
C ARG A 291 -4.52 3.91 -3.96
N LEU A 292 -3.29 4.24 -3.59
CA LEU A 292 -2.08 3.57 -4.06
C LEU A 292 -1.57 2.58 -3.02
N LEU A 293 -0.93 1.50 -3.50
CA LEU A 293 -0.34 0.46 -2.66
C LEU A 293 0.97 -0.02 -3.27
N ARG A 294 2.09 0.06 -2.55
CA ARG A 294 3.39 -0.50 -2.95
C ARG A 294 3.70 -1.69 -2.04
N ILE A 295 4.01 -2.82 -2.63
CA ILE A 295 4.37 -4.05 -1.91
C ILE A 295 5.73 -4.52 -2.41
N LYS A 296 6.68 -4.62 -1.48
CA LYS A 296 7.96 -5.31 -1.67
C LYS A 296 7.87 -6.62 -0.91
N ALA A 297 7.78 -7.74 -1.62
CA ALA A 297 7.69 -9.06 -1.02
C ALA A 297 8.96 -9.88 -1.30
N ASN A 298 9.36 -10.72 -0.33
CA ASN A 298 10.40 -11.72 -0.51
C ASN A 298 9.86 -13.09 -0.10
N LEU A 299 9.87 -14.03 -1.04
CA LEU A 299 9.50 -15.42 -0.82
C LEU A 299 10.67 -16.30 -1.24
N LEU A 300 11.24 -17.05 -0.27
CA LEU A 300 12.35 -17.98 -0.51
C LEU A 300 13.57 -17.35 -1.22
N GLY A 301 13.82 -16.05 -1.00
CA GLY A 301 14.93 -15.32 -1.62
C GLY A 301 14.58 -14.63 -2.94
N VAL A 302 13.39 -14.91 -3.51
CA VAL A 302 12.88 -14.20 -4.69
C VAL A 302 12.17 -12.93 -4.21
N SER A 303 12.68 -11.77 -4.62
CA SER A 303 12.04 -10.48 -4.37
C SER A 303 11.10 -10.11 -5.50
N THR A 304 9.87 -9.73 -5.16
CA THR A 304 8.90 -9.17 -6.10
C THR A 304 8.47 -7.80 -5.60
N GLU A 305 8.31 -6.88 -6.52
CA GLU A 305 7.89 -5.52 -6.20
C GLU A 305 6.76 -5.08 -7.11
N THR A 306 5.70 -4.51 -6.52
CA THR A 306 4.53 -4.08 -7.27
C THR A 306 3.94 -2.80 -6.70
N ILE A 307 3.58 -1.86 -7.56
CA ILE A 307 2.77 -0.69 -7.23
C ILE A 307 1.39 -0.84 -7.86
N TYR A 308 0.33 -0.75 -7.06
CA TYR A 308 -1.06 -0.76 -7.52
C TYR A 308 -1.61 0.66 -7.56
N ASP A 309 -2.18 1.04 -8.71
CA ASP A 309 -3.02 2.22 -8.89
C ASP A 309 -4.47 1.75 -9.04
N TYR A 310 -5.17 1.65 -7.91
CA TYR A 310 -6.56 1.17 -7.90
C TYR A 310 -7.55 2.11 -8.61
N PRO A 311 -7.41 3.45 -8.58
CA PRO A 311 -8.21 4.33 -9.42
C PRO A 311 -8.14 3.99 -10.91
N LEU A 312 -6.93 3.72 -11.43
CA LEU A 312 -6.74 3.29 -12.81
C LEU A 312 -6.95 1.78 -13.01
N GLY A 313 -7.02 1.00 -11.94
CA GLY A 313 -7.16 -0.45 -11.96
C GLY A 313 -5.98 -1.18 -12.58
N VAL A 314 -4.77 -0.66 -12.36
CA VAL A 314 -3.53 -1.21 -12.91
C VAL A 314 -2.52 -1.52 -11.81
N ALA A 315 -1.62 -2.47 -12.10
CA ALA A 315 -0.50 -2.86 -11.27
C ALA A 315 0.79 -2.78 -12.09
N TYR A 316 1.80 -2.11 -11.56
CA TYR A 316 3.13 -1.98 -12.12
C TYR A 316 4.04 -2.99 -11.43
N LEU A 317 4.45 -4.04 -12.15
CA LEU A 317 5.36 -5.07 -11.67
C LEU A 317 6.80 -4.69 -12.06
N PHE A 318 7.69 -4.65 -11.07
CA PHE A 318 9.09 -4.31 -11.25
C PHE A 318 9.93 -5.59 -11.31
N GLU A 319 10.79 -5.67 -12.33
CA GLU A 319 11.69 -6.81 -12.58
C GLU A 319 13.13 -6.48 -12.11
N GLU A 320 13.95 -7.50 -11.87
CA GLU A 320 15.31 -7.34 -11.30
C GLU A 320 16.28 -6.56 -12.20
N ASP A 321 16.07 -6.50 -13.52
CA ASP A 321 16.89 -5.75 -14.48
C ASP A 321 16.48 -4.25 -14.59
N GLY A 322 15.44 -3.85 -13.85
CA GLY A 322 14.82 -2.53 -13.91
C GLY A 322 13.84 -2.36 -15.08
N SER A 323 13.48 -3.46 -15.77
CA SER A 323 12.29 -3.51 -16.62
C SER A 323 11.03 -3.54 -15.77
N CYS A 324 9.90 -3.25 -16.40
CA CYS A 324 8.62 -3.21 -15.71
C CYS A 324 7.47 -3.55 -16.66
N SER A 325 6.45 -4.19 -16.13
CA SER A 325 5.23 -4.53 -16.86
C SER A 325 3.99 -3.94 -16.18
N ILE A 326 2.98 -3.57 -16.97
CA ILE A 326 1.66 -3.19 -16.45
C ILE A 326 0.71 -4.35 -16.62
N LEU A 327 0.00 -4.68 -15.55
CA LEU A 327 -1.07 -5.66 -15.53
C LEU A 327 -2.36 -5.01 -15.02
N GLY A 328 -3.51 -5.55 -15.40
CA GLY A 328 -4.79 -5.15 -14.80
C GLY A 328 -4.90 -5.65 -13.36
N ALA A 329 -5.36 -4.80 -12.44
CA ALA A 329 -5.70 -5.22 -11.09
C ALA A 329 -6.98 -6.06 -11.08
N ASP A 330 -7.02 -7.09 -10.24
CA ASP A 330 -8.13 -8.03 -10.13
C ASP A 330 -8.78 -8.00 -8.73
N LEU A 331 -9.83 -8.82 -8.53
CA LEU A 331 -10.50 -8.93 -7.23
C LEU A 331 -9.66 -9.64 -6.16
N ASN A 332 -8.56 -10.31 -6.54
CA ASN A 332 -7.62 -10.94 -5.61
C ASN A 332 -6.50 -9.98 -5.18
N SER A 333 -6.41 -8.82 -5.82
CA SER A 333 -5.39 -7.82 -5.54
C SER A 333 -5.52 -7.28 -4.11
N PRO A 334 -4.42 -6.97 -3.40
CA PRO A 334 -4.47 -6.79 -1.95
C PRO A 334 -5.25 -5.54 -1.52
N GLY A 335 -6.22 -5.71 -0.62
CA GLY A 335 -7.06 -4.62 -0.13
C GLY A 335 -8.28 -4.30 -1.01
N ILE A 336 -8.52 -5.07 -2.07
CA ILE A 336 -9.74 -4.97 -2.90
C ILE A 336 -10.91 -5.71 -2.26
N SER A 337 -12.05 -5.02 -2.18
CA SER A 337 -13.33 -5.59 -1.75
C SER A 337 -13.93 -6.51 -2.82
N SER A 338 -14.87 -7.37 -2.44
CA SER A 338 -15.66 -8.17 -3.39
C SER A 338 -16.47 -7.32 -4.38
N TYR A 339 -16.64 -6.03 -4.08
CA TYR A 339 -17.28 -5.05 -4.97
C TYR A 339 -16.30 -4.33 -5.90
N GLY A 340 -14.99 -4.63 -5.85
CA GLY A 340 -13.97 -4.05 -6.71
C GLY A 340 -13.36 -2.73 -6.22
N PHE A 341 -13.65 -2.31 -4.98
CA PHE A 341 -13.11 -1.07 -4.41
C PHE A 341 -11.99 -1.33 -3.41
N PHE A 342 -10.93 -0.53 -3.46
CA PHE A 342 -9.86 -0.55 -2.46
C PHE A 342 -10.36 -0.01 -1.11
N ASN A 343 -10.03 -0.72 -0.04
CA ASN A 343 -10.24 -0.30 1.34
C ASN A 343 -9.01 -0.65 2.18
N LEU A 344 -8.40 0.36 2.80
CA LEU A 344 -7.20 0.19 3.60
C LEU A 344 -7.38 -0.80 4.76
N ALA A 345 -8.54 -0.81 5.43
CA ALA A 345 -8.83 -1.75 6.52
C ALA A 345 -8.80 -3.22 6.08
N ARG A 346 -9.04 -3.49 4.79
CA ARG A 346 -9.06 -4.83 4.23
C ARG A 346 -7.66 -5.43 4.06
N LEU A 347 -6.61 -4.61 3.96
CA LEU A 347 -5.22 -5.09 4.04
C LEU A 347 -4.94 -5.82 5.37
N PHE A 348 -5.63 -5.40 6.42
CA PHE A 348 -5.55 -6.00 7.75
C PHE A 348 -6.67 -7.01 8.04
N LEU A 349 -7.56 -7.31 7.07
CA LEU A 349 -8.78 -8.11 7.29
C LEU A 349 -9.65 -7.55 8.43
N ALA A 350 -9.77 -6.22 8.51
CA ALA A 350 -10.45 -5.49 9.59
C ALA A 350 -11.71 -4.74 9.10
N ASP A 351 -12.24 -5.08 7.92
CA ASP A 351 -13.36 -4.40 7.26
C ASP A 351 -14.75 -4.92 7.65
N ASN A 352 -14.83 -5.87 8.59
CA ASN A 352 -16.07 -6.52 9.04
C ASN A 352 -16.26 -6.50 10.56
N ALA A 353 -17.43 -6.95 11.03
CA ALA A 353 -17.81 -6.90 12.44
C ALA A 353 -17.18 -8.04 13.27
N PHE A 354 -16.17 -7.72 14.06
CA PHE A 354 -15.51 -8.68 14.94
C PHE A 354 -16.17 -8.80 16.33
N ARG A 355 -16.04 -9.97 16.94
CA ARG A 355 -16.47 -10.25 18.31
C ARG A 355 -15.29 -10.36 19.24
N TYR A 356 -15.31 -9.59 20.31
CA TYR A 356 -14.28 -9.64 21.34
C TYR A 356 -14.27 -10.98 22.10
N LEU A 357 -13.12 -11.64 22.13
CA LEU A 357 -12.85 -12.89 22.85
C LEU A 357 -12.39 -12.62 24.29
N GLY A 358 -11.54 -11.60 24.48
CA GLY A 358 -10.86 -11.32 25.76
C GLY A 358 -9.37 -11.09 25.63
N LYS A 359 -8.71 -10.96 26.79
CA LYS A 359 -7.24 -10.93 26.89
C LYS A 359 -6.69 -12.35 26.90
N LEU A 360 -5.68 -12.62 26.08
CA LEU A 360 -5.04 -13.91 25.87
C LEU A 360 -3.52 -13.74 25.90
N ASN A 361 -2.79 -14.81 26.19
CA ASN A 361 -1.34 -14.82 26.04
C ASN A 361 -0.96 -15.40 24.67
N LEU A 362 -0.24 -14.63 23.85
CA LEU A 362 0.19 -15.05 22.52
C LEU A 362 1.48 -15.89 22.62
N GLU A 363 1.32 -17.21 22.76
CA GLU A 363 2.43 -18.15 23.03
C GLU A 363 3.60 -18.04 22.04
N ARG A 364 3.32 -17.87 20.74
CA ARG A 364 4.37 -17.76 19.70
C ARG A 364 5.25 -16.50 19.83
N ARG A 365 4.77 -15.44 20.49
CA ARG A 365 5.53 -14.22 20.78
C ARG A 365 5.85 -14.11 22.27
N SER A 366 6.40 -15.18 22.84
CA SER A 366 6.86 -15.23 24.25
C SER A 366 5.75 -15.02 25.29
N GLY A 367 4.48 -15.30 24.95
CA GLY A 367 3.36 -15.19 25.89
C GLY A 367 2.88 -13.77 26.17
N PHE A 368 3.12 -12.81 25.26
CA PHE A 368 2.66 -11.44 25.41
C PHE A 368 1.12 -11.35 25.57
N SER A 369 0.65 -10.53 26.50
CA SER A 369 -0.80 -10.33 26.74
C SER A 369 -1.41 -9.47 25.64
N VAL A 370 -2.34 -10.04 24.86
CA VAL A 370 -3.03 -9.40 23.74
C VAL A 370 -4.54 -9.42 23.94
N ASP A 371 -5.22 -8.40 23.46
CA ASP A 371 -6.67 -8.41 23.28
C ASP A 371 -7.01 -9.08 21.95
N ALA A 372 -7.98 -9.99 21.95
CA ALA A 372 -8.34 -10.78 20.78
C ALA A 372 -9.79 -10.56 20.34
N TRP A 373 -9.97 -10.51 19.02
CA TRP A 373 -11.24 -10.35 18.34
C TRP A 373 -11.38 -11.38 17.24
N GLU A 374 -12.58 -11.90 17.00
CA GLU A 374 -12.80 -12.95 16.01
C GLU A 374 -14.01 -12.70 15.11
N LEU A 375 -13.86 -13.08 13.84
CA LEU A 375 -14.85 -13.01 12.78
C LEU A 375 -14.98 -14.37 12.10
N ILE A 376 -16.20 -14.70 11.69
CA ILE A 376 -16.53 -15.91 10.93
C ILE A 376 -16.95 -15.49 9.53
N GLU A 377 -16.24 -15.99 8.52
CA GLU A 377 -16.57 -15.80 7.10
C GLU A 377 -16.89 -17.14 6.44
N TYR A 378 -17.80 -17.14 5.48
CA TYR A 378 -18.16 -18.31 4.67
C TYR A 378 -17.81 -18.06 3.21
N ASN A 379 -17.41 -19.10 2.47
CA ASN A 379 -16.96 -18.99 1.08
C ASN A 379 -15.85 -17.93 0.90
N PHE A 380 -14.90 -17.91 1.83
CA PHE A 380 -13.81 -16.94 1.87
C PHE A 380 -12.65 -17.38 0.97
N THR A 381 -11.99 -16.44 0.31
CA THR A 381 -10.78 -16.72 -0.49
C THR A 381 -9.63 -15.88 0.00
N ILE A 382 -8.48 -16.52 0.26
CA ILE A 382 -7.26 -15.85 0.69
C ILE A 382 -6.06 -16.54 0.06
N ASN A 383 -5.15 -15.78 -0.55
CA ASN A 383 -3.96 -16.28 -1.24
C ASN A 383 -4.30 -17.40 -2.26
N GLY A 384 -5.43 -17.27 -2.98
CA GLY A 384 -5.93 -18.29 -3.91
C GLY A 384 -6.55 -19.54 -3.27
N ILE A 385 -6.53 -19.67 -1.94
CA ILE A 385 -7.15 -20.77 -1.20
C ILE A 385 -8.62 -20.43 -0.94
N LYS A 386 -9.52 -21.24 -1.50
CA LYS A 386 -10.96 -21.16 -1.24
C LYS A 386 -11.32 -21.98 0.01
N ALA A 387 -11.96 -21.32 0.97
CA ALA A 387 -12.41 -21.87 2.24
C ALA A 387 -13.94 -21.88 2.31
N ASP A 388 -14.54 -23.01 2.71
CA ASP A 388 -15.99 -23.05 2.96
C ASP A 388 -16.37 -22.23 4.20
N LYS A 389 -15.48 -22.24 5.21
CA LYS A 389 -15.55 -21.41 6.41
C LYS A 389 -14.14 -20.96 6.82
N ALA A 390 -13.97 -19.68 7.13
CA ALA A 390 -12.73 -19.11 7.64
C ALA A 390 -12.99 -18.39 8.98
N ILE A 391 -12.08 -18.59 9.94
CA ILE A 391 -12.10 -17.89 11.22
C ILE A 391 -10.92 -16.95 11.28
N ILE A 392 -11.20 -15.65 11.28
CA ILE A 392 -10.18 -14.59 11.31
C ILE A 392 -10.11 -14.09 12.75
N THR A 393 -8.95 -14.23 13.38
CA THR A 393 -8.69 -13.70 14.73
C THR A 393 -7.64 -12.61 14.68
N GLN A 394 -7.98 -11.42 15.16
CA GLN A 394 -7.11 -10.25 15.26
C GLN A 394 -6.57 -10.13 16.68
N TYR A 395 -5.27 -9.86 16.83
CA TYR A 395 -4.59 -9.70 18.11
C TYR A 395 -4.00 -8.29 18.23
N PHE A 396 -4.43 -7.56 19.23
CA PHE A 396 -3.98 -6.20 19.50
C PHE A 396 -3.29 -6.09 20.86
N VAL A 397 -2.40 -5.10 20.95
CA VAL A 397 -1.78 -4.66 22.19
C VAL A 397 -2.26 -3.25 22.52
N GLU A 398 -2.63 -3.00 23.77
CA GLU A 398 -3.00 -1.66 24.23
C GLU A 398 -1.79 -0.70 24.07
N SER A 399 -1.99 0.41 23.36
CA SER A 399 -0.95 1.39 23.06
C SER A 399 -1.56 2.78 22.97
N ARG A 400 -1.24 3.65 23.94
CA ARG A 400 -1.84 4.99 24.04
C ARG A 400 -1.40 5.93 22.93
N ASP A 401 -0.20 5.71 22.39
CA ASP A 401 0.42 6.55 21.37
C ASP A 401 0.27 5.95 19.96
N SER A 402 -0.60 4.95 19.78
CA SER A 402 -0.85 4.37 18.46
C SER A 402 -1.59 5.34 17.55
N GLU A 403 -0.94 5.75 16.48
CA GLU A 403 -1.49 6.66 15.47
C GLU A 403 -2.38 5.94 14.45
N ILE A 404 -2.17 4.63 14.25
CA ILE A 404 -2.85 3.86 13.20
C ILE A 404 -4.18 3.30 13.69
N PHE A 405 -4.19 2.59 14.82
CA PHE A 405 -5.41 2.01 15.39
C PHE A 405 -5.70 2.65 16.75
N ALA A 406 -6.95 3.05 16.98
CA ALA A 406 -7.33 3.81 18.16
C ALA A 406 -6.98 3.09 19.49
N GLY A 407 -5.97 3.60 20.20
CA GLY A 407 -5.54 3.12 21.52
C GLY A 407 -4.93 1.72 21.53
N HIS A 408 -4.64 1.15 20.35
CA HIS A 408 -4.13 -0.21 20.22
C HIS A 408 -3.17 -0.34 19.04
N THR A 409 -2.28 -1.32 19.07
CA THR A 409 -1.41 -1.69 17.94
C THR A 409 -1.74 -3.12 17.53
N LEU A 410 -2.06 -3.33 16.25
CA LEU A 410 -2.24 -4.68 15.70
C LEU A 410 -0.89 -5.39 15.74
N VAL A 411 -0.81 -6.62 16.25
CA VAL A 411 0.46 -7.36 16.30
C VAL A 411 0.42 -8.65 15.52
N SER A 412 -0.75 -9.27 15.39
CA SER A 412 -0.90 -10.53 14.66
C SER A 412 -2.33 -10.74 14.20
N THR A 413 -2.49 -11.48 13.09
CA THR A 413 -3.77 -11.99 12.62
C THR A 413 -3.60 -13.48 12.33
N THR A 414 -4.57 -14.29 12.71
CA THR A 414 -4.63 -15.70 12.31
C THR A 414 -5.89 -15.96 11.51
N VAL A 415 -5.78 -16.81 10.48
CA VAL A 415 -6.90 -17.24 9.64
C VAL A 415 -6.92 -18.77 9.66
N ALA A 416 -7.88 -19.33 10.39
CA ALA A 416 -8.10 -20.78 10.42
C ALA A 416 -9.09 -21.18 9.31
N ILE A 417 -8.66 -22.06 8.41
CA ILE A 417 -9.37 -22.43 7.18
C ILE A 417 -10.02 -23.80 7.36
N TYR A 418 -11.34 -23.85 7.13
CA TYR A 418 -12.14 -25.05 7.27
C TYR A 418 -12.79 -25.44 5.93
N LYS A 419 -12.82 -26.75 5.67
CA LYS A 419 -13.60 -27.36 4.58
C LYS A 419 -14.79 -28.14 5.12
N LEU A 420 -15.89 -28.10 4.38
CA LEU A 420 -17.10 -28.84 4.70
C LEU A 420 -16.96 -30.30 4.27
N ASP A 421 -16.98 -31.22 5.22
CA ASP A 421 -17.21 -32.63 4.94
C ASP A 421 -18.72 -32.82 4.69
N SER A 422 -19.12 -32.88 3.42
CA SER A 422 -20.53 -33.00 3.03
C SER A 422 -21.17 -34.30 3.53
N SER A 423 -20.39 -35.35 3.80
CA SER A 423 -20.91 -36.64 4.27
C SER A 423 -21.34 -36.58 5.75
N LYS A 424 -20.59 -35.82 6.56
CA LYS A 424 -20.84 -35.65 7.99
C LYS A 424 -21.56 -34.35 8.33
N LYS A 425 -21.66 -33.42 7.37
CA LYS A 425 -22.13 -32.04 7.55
C LYS A 425 -21.33 -31.30 8.63
N THR A 426 -20.02 -31.58 8.71
CA THR A 426 -19.12 -30.99 9.71
C THR A 426 -17.95 -30.28 9.03
N TYR A 427 -17.46 -29.21 9.66
CA TYR A 427 -16.30 -28.47 9.19
C TYR A 427 -15.01 -29.06 9.77
N THR A 428 -14.01 -29.30 8.92
CA THR A 428 -12.69 -29.80 9.33
C THR A 428 -11.64 -28.73 9.03
N LEU A 429 -10.81 -28.41 10.03
CA LEU A 429 -9.67 -27.50 9.86
C LEU A 429 -8.66 -28.14 8.91
N THR A 430 -8.32 -27.48 7.81
CA THR A 430 -7.31 -27.96 6.86
C THR A 430 -6.02 -27.18 6.98
N ASP A 431 -6.12 -25.86 7.14
CA ASP A 431 -4.97 -24.96 7.09
C ASP A 431 -5.11 -23.81 8.09
N GLU A 432 -3.99 -23.16 8.41
CA GLU A 432 -3.96 -21.97 9.26
C GLU A 432 -2.89 -21.01 8.75
N ILE A 433 -3.30 -19.78 8.40
CA ILE A 433 -2.41 -18.70 8.02
C ILE A 433 -2.20 -17.80 9.24
N THR A 434 -0.97 -17.35 9.46
CA THR A 434 -0.64 -16.37 10.49
C THR A 434 0.10 -15.20 9.85
N ARG A 435 -0.35 -13.98 10.12
CA ARG A 435 0.30 -12.74 9.73
C ARG A 435 0.80 -12.04 10.96
N ASP A 436 2.10 -11.84 11.03
CA ASP A 436 2.78 -11.13 12.09
C ASP A 436 3.19 -9.76 11.59
N TYR A 437 2.69 -8.72 12.24
CA TYR A 437 2.94 -7.37 11.82
C TYR A 437 3.98 -6.69 12.71
N MET A 438 4.82 -5.86 12.10
CA MET A 438 5.97 -5.17 12.70
C MET A 438 6.21 -3.82 12.02
N ASN A 439 6.94 -2.92 12.70
CA ASN A 439 7.32 -1.60 12.17
C ASN A 439 6.11 -0.79 11.67
N PHE A 440 5.03 -0.75 12.46
CA PHE A 440 3.88 0.09 12.14
C PHE A 440 4.24 1.55 12.32
N ALA A 441 4.17 2.29 11.22
CA ALA A 441 4.21 3.73 11.24
C ALA A 441 3.02 4.27 10.44
N SER A 442 2.41 5.36 10.91
CA SER A 442 1.80 6.28 9.97
C SER A 442 2.95 6.74 9.07
N VAL A 443 2.79 6.73 7.74
CA VAL A 443 3.89 7.19 6.89
C VAL A 443 4.11 8.67 7.22
N GLY A 444 5.32 9.02 7.66
CA GLY A 444 5.71 10.42 7.85
C GLY A 444 5.59 11.18 6.53
N PHE A 445 5.45 12.51 6.61
CA PHE A 445 5.26 13.50 5.53
C PHE A 445 5.40 12.97 4.09
N GLU A 446 4.39 13.21 3.24
CA GLU A 446 4.23 12.71 1.86
C GLU A 446 5.45 12.83 0.92
N ASP A 447 6.51 13.53 1.27
CA ASP A 447 7.75 13.52 0.49
C ASP A 447 8.39 12.14 0.48
N GLU A 448 8.42 11.43 1.62
CA GLU A 448 8.75 10.01 1.63
C GLU A 448 7.74 9.24 0.77
N PHE A 449 6.45 9.58 0.85
CA PHE A 449 5.39 8.88 0.11
C PHE A 449 5.50 9.05 -1.41
N HIS A 450 5.79 10.24 -1.93
CA HIS A 450 5.99 10.48 -3.36
C HIS A 450 7.26 9.76 -3.86
N ASP A 451 8.32 9.73 -3.05
CA ASP A 451 9.52 8.98 -3.38
C ASP A 451 9.28 7.46 -3.32
N ILE A 452 8.39 7.00 -2.42
CA ILE A 452 7.91 5.63 -2.35
C ILE A 452 7.02 5.29 -3.55
N PHE A 453 6.16 6.19 -4.02
CA PHE A 453 5.23 5.93 -5.13
C PHE A 453 5.74 6.55 -6.43
N THR A 454 6.91 6.08 -6.87
CA THR A 454 7.56 6.55 -8.10
C THR A 454 7.71 5.44 -9.14
N LEU A 455 7.59 5.80 -10.41
CA LEU A 455 7.88 4.93 -11.55
C LEU A 455 9.30 5.14 -12.11
N LYS A 456 10.18 5.91 -11.44
CA LYS A 456 11.56 6.18 -11.91
C LYS A 456 12.40 4.93 -12.13
N GLU A 457 12.13 3.87 -11.36
CA GLU A 457 12.87 2.59 -11.44
C GLU A 457 12.46 1.74 -12.64
N CYS A 458 11.43 2.16 -13.37
CA CYS A 458 10.76 1.41 -14.41
C CYS A 458 11.10 2.00 -15.80
N LYS A 459 12.10 1.39 -16.45
CA LYS A 459 12.76 1.93 -17.66
C LYS A 459 11.93 1.85 -18.95
N ASP A 460 10.99 0.91 -19.02
CA ASP A 460 10.29 0.58 -20.28
C ASP A 460 8.93 1.27 -20.44
N LEU A 461 8.40 1.87 -19.38
CA LEU A 461 7.09 2.54 -19.39
C LEU A 461 7.16 4.05 -19.59
N SER A 462 8.34 4.63 -19.41
CA SER A 462 8.58 5.99 -19.88
C SER A 462 8.70 5.94 -21.40
N SER A 463 7.66 6.37 -22.12
CA SER A 463 7.98 7.12 -23.32
C SER A 463 8.96 8.23 -22.87
N ALA A 464 10.02 8.52 -23.63
CA ALA A 464 10.92 9.62 -23.29
C ALA A 464 10.20 11.00 -23.24
N LYS A 465 8.89 11.01 -23.51
CA LYS A 465 8.00 12.16 -23.52
C LYS A 465 7.61 12.48 -22.08
N THR A 466 8.01 13.67 -21.65
CA THR A 466 7.57 14.27 -20.40
C THR A 466 7.03 15.65 -20.71
N LEU A 467 6.16 16.16 -19.83
CA LEU A 467 5.68 17.54 -19.88
C LEU A 467 6.02 18.22 -18.57
N THR A 468 6.83 19.28 -18.61
CA THR A 468 7.13 20.07 -17.42
C THR A 468 6.32 21.36 -17.44
N LEU A 469 5.49 21.58 -16.42
CA LEU A 469 4.67 22.79 -16.29
C LEU A 469 5.07 23.59 -15.05
N GLY A 470 5.25 24.90 -15.22
CA GLY A 470 5.41 25.87 -14.13
C GLY A 470 4.06 26.50 -13.75
N PHE A 471 3.59 26.22 -12.55
CA PHE A 471 2.38 26.81 -11.98
C PHE A 471 2.72 28.06 -11.19
N ILE A 472 2.21 29.22 -11.61
CA ILE A 472 2.46 30.49 -10.95
C ILE A 472 1.31 30.78 -9.98
N LEU A 473 1.60 30.72 -8.68
CA LEU A 473 0.64 30.94 -7.61
C LEU A 473 0.92 32.26 -6.89
N GLN A 474 -0.14 33.00 -6.58
CA GLN A 474 -0.07 34.24 -5.82
C GLN A 474 -1.01 34.19 -4.62
N ARG A 475 -0.49 34.48 -3.43
CA ARG A 475 -1.29 34.56 -2.21
C ARG A 475 -2.29 35.73 -2.26
N LYS A 476 -3.54 35.50 -1.83
CA LYS A 476 -4.59 36.53 -1.82
C LYS A 476 -4.41 37.59 -0.72
N ASP A 477 -4.00 37.19 0.48
CA ASP A 477 -3.93 38.09 1.65
C ASP A 477 -2.68 37.79 2.51
N GLY A 478 -1.78 38.77 2.71
CA GLY A 478 -0.68 38.66 3.68
C GLY A 478 0.41 39.74 3.59
N ASN A 479 0.70 40.39 4.73
CA ASN A 479 1.83 41.33 4.93
C ASN A 479 3.19 40.62 5.18
N TYR A 480 3.22 39.28 5.09
CA TYR A 480 4.39 38.42 5.29
C TYR A 480 4.90 37.90 3.94
N SER A 481 6.23 37.83 3.76
CA SER A 481 6.85 37.27 2.55
C SER A 481 6.35 35.84 2.30
N SER A 482 5.81 35.58 1.11
CA SER A 482 5.34 34.24 0.69
C SER A 482 6.45 33.20 0.80
N LYS A 483 7.69 33.61 0.54
CA LYS A 483 8.91 32.80 0.69
C LYS A 483 9.08 32.16 2.06
N LYS A 484 9.12 32.95 3.14
CA LYS A 484 9.44 32.43 4.50
C LYS A 484 8.41 31.44 5.04
N LEU A 485 7.12 31.64 4.73
CA LEU A 485 6.05 30.72 5.14
C LEU A 485 6.08 29.43 4.32
N THR A 486 6.36 29.55 3.02
CA THR A 486 6.47 28.39 2.12
C THR A 486 7.70 27.55 2.42
N GLU A 487 8.84 28.18 2.73
CA GLU A 487 10.07 27.48 3.15
C GLU A 487 9.86 26.68 4.44
N SER A 488 9.03 27.13 5.37
CA SER A 488 8.78 26.42 6.64
C SER A 488 7.73 25.32 6.56
N HIS A 489 6.94 25.26 5.47
CA HIS A 489 5.80 24.34 5.29
C HIS A 489 5.81 23.68 3.91
N ILE A 490 6.98 23.51 3.30
CA ILE A 490 7.09 23.03 1.91
C ILE A 490 6.47 21.63 1.73
N TYR A 491 6.53 20.81 2.79
CA TYR A 491 5.95 19.47 2.85
C TYR A 491 4.42 19.51 2.78
N GLU A 492 3.75 20.30 3.64
CA GLU A 492 2.29 20.43 3.58
C GLU A 492 1.83 21.07 2.26
N LEU A 493 2.64 21.98 1.68
CA LEU A 493 2.33 22.58 0.39
C LEU A 493 2.30 21.52 -0.72
N LYS A 494 3.25 20.57 -0.72
CA LYS A 494 3.28 19.48 -1.70
C LYS A 494 2.05 18.58 -1.57
N GLN A 495 1.68 18.24 -0.35
CA GLN A 495 0.49 17.46 -0.03
C GLN A 495 -0.77 18.11 -0.58
N ASP A 496 -1.00 19.35 -0.17
CA ASP A 496 -2.18 20.10 -0.57
C ASP A 496 -2.20 20.34 -2.08
N PHE A 497 -1.05 20.48 -2.72
CA PHE A 497 -0.97 20.65 -4.16
C PHE A 497 -1.33 19.35 -4.92
N ILE A 498 -0.81 18.19 -4.53
CA ILE A 498 -1.21 16.92 -5.17
C ILE A 498 -2.71 16.67 -4.95
N TYR A 499 -3.17 16.82 -3.70
CA TYR A 499 -4.54 16.50 -3.33
C TYR A 499 -5.58 17.47 -3.89
N ASN A 500 -5.35 18.79 -3.78
CA ASN A 500 -6.33 19.80 -4.19
C ASN A 500 -6.15 20.27 -5.64
N PHE A 501 -4.98 20.05 -6.26
CA PHE A 501 -4.66 20.54 -7.60
C PHE A 501 -4.60 19.42 -8.63
N ILE A 502 -3.81 18.37 -8.38
CA ILE A 502 -3.56 17.31 -9.38
C ILE A 502 -4.70 16.27 -9.42
N LEU A 503 -5.05 15.66 -8.28
CA LEU A 503 -6.07 14.60 -8.21
C LEU A 503 -7.44 14.99 -8.82
N PRO A 504 -7.96 16.21 -8.63
CA PRO A 504 -9.24 16.62 -9.21
C PRO A 504 -9.23 16.64 -10.74
N LYS A 505 -8.06 16.75 -11.37
CA LYS A 505 -7.89 16.73 -12.83
C LYS A 505 -7.84 15.34 -13.44
N LYS A 506 -8.05 14.28 -12.64
CA LYS A 506 -8.05 12.90 -13.12
C LYS A 506 -6.71 12.50 -13.75
N ILE A 507 -5.62 13.00 -13.17
CA ILE A 507 -4.26 12.56 -13.48
C ILE A 507 -3.85 11.60 -12.37
N SER A 508 -3.31 10.42 -12.72
CA SER A 508 -2.75 9.52 -11.72
C SER A 508 -1.56 10.18 -10.99
N PRO A 509 -1.46 10.10 -9.65
CA PRO A 509 -0.30 10.58 -8.91
C PRO A 509 1.02 9.95 -9.36
N LEU A 510 0.98 8.69 -9.84
CA LEU A 510 2.17 8.00 -10.32
C LEU A 510 2.76 8.61 -11.59
N ARG A 511 1.99 9.45 -12.29
CA ARG A 511 2.48 10.22 -13.44
C ARG A 511 3.17 11.51 -13.04
N VAL A 512 3.17 11.88 -11.76
CA VAL A 512 3.97 13.02 -11.29
C VAL A 512 5.37 12.50 -10.99
N ASP A 513 6.32 12.81 -11.87
CA ASP A 513 7.71 12.36 -11.72
C ASP A 513 8.48 13.20 -10.68
N ASN A 514 8.25 14.50 -10.71
CA ASN A 514 9.02 15.46 -9.94
C ASN A 514 8.24 16.77 -9.72
N ILE A 515 8.42 17.36 -8.54
CA ILE A 515 7.88 18.67 -8.16
C ILE A 515 9.03 19.51 -7.60
N GLN A 516 9.25 20.68 -8.16
CA GLN A 516 10.27 21.65 -7.71
C GLN A 516 9.63 22.99 -7.39
N TYR A 517 10.18 23.67 -6.38
CA TYR A 517 9.67 24.96 -5.91
C TYR A 517 10.68 26.05 -6.20
N ASN A 518 10.22 27.11 -6.86
CA ASN A 518 10.98 28.32 -7.06
C ASN A 518 10.27 29.48 -6.33
N LEU A 519 10.87 29.92 -5.23
CA LEU A 519 10.23 30.87 -4.29
C LEU A 519 10.74 32.29 -4.55
N ASN A 520 9.82 33.16 -4.99
CA ASN A 520 10.00 34.59 -5.03
C ASN A 520 9.18 35.24 -3.90
N ASP A 521 9.54 36.45 -3.45
CA ASP A 521 8.89 37.09 -2.29
C ASP A 521 7.38 37.38 -2.51
N ALA A 522 6.96 37.52 -3.78
CA ALA A 522 5.57 37.84 -4.16
C ALA A 522 4.77 36.67 -4.77
N GLN A 523 5.43 35.63 -5.29
CA GLN A 523 4.82 34.53 -6.04
C GLN A 523 5.57 33.22 -5.77
N VAL A 524 4.81 32.13 -5.71
CA VAL A 524 5.34 30.77 -5.63
C VAL A 524 5.20 30.15 -7.00
N GLU A 525 6.32 29.74 -7.59
CA GLU A 525 6.33 28.93 -8.80
C GLU A 525 6.56 27.47 -8.42
N ILE A 526 5.65 26.60 -8.85
CA ILE A 526 5.76 25.15 -8.67
C ILE A 526 5.97 24.52 -10.04
N GLU A 527 7.14 23.94 -10.29
CA GLU A 527 7.44 23.20 -11.51
C GLU A 527 7.11 21.72 -11.31
N VAL A 528 6.22 21.17 -12.13
CA VAL A 528 5.77 19.78 -12.06
C VAL A 528 6.09 19.09 -13.36
N THR A 529 6.75 17.93 -13.29
CA THR A 529 7.01 17.09 -14.47
C THR A 529 6.04 15.93 -14.49
N PHE A 530 5.27 15.83 -15.57
CA PHE A 530 4.31 14.77 -15.82
C PHE A 530 4.89 13.74 -16.79
N LEU A 531 4.70 12.47 -16.46
CA LEU A 531 4.95 11.33 -17.33
C LEU A 531 3.75 11.11 -18.25
N ASP A 532 4.02 10.47 -19.39
CA ASP A 532 2.97 10.06 -20.31
C ASP A 532 1.96 9.13 -19.66
N SER A 533 0.73 9.12 -20.16
CA SER A 533 -0.27 8.18 -19.68
C SER A 533 0.11 6.78 -20.17
N PRO A 534 0.05 5.74 -19.33
CA PRO A 534 0.29 4.37 -19.79
C PRO A 534 -0.68 4.02 -20.93
N ASN A 535 -0.25 3.17 -21.88
CA ASN A 535 -1.16 2.69 -22.92
C ASN A 535 -2.14 1.67 -22.32
N LEU A 536 -3.23 2.18 -21.74
CA LEU A 536 -4.23 1.37 -21.04
C LEU A 536 -4.96 0.39 -21.98
N ARG A 537 -4.85 0.58 -23.31
CA ARG A 537 -5.39 -0.36 -24.32
C ARG A 537 -4.65 -1.69 -24.31
N ASP A 538 -3.34 -1.68 -24.03
CA ASP A 538 -2.53 -2.89 -23.94
C ASP A 538 -2.67 -3.57 -22.57
N THR A 539 -3.02 -2.81 -21.52
CA THR A 539 -3.17 -3.35 -20.16
C THR A 539 -4.43 -4.19 -19.97
N PHE A 540 -5.57 -3.74 -20.52
CA PHE A 540 -6.85 -4.45 -20.38
C PHE A 540 -7.11 -5.30 -21.63
N HIS A 541 -6.35 -6.39 -21.77
CA HIS A 541 -6.47 -7.30 -22.91
C HIS A 541 -7.92 -7.79 -23.11
N SER A 542 -8.42 -7.67 -24.33
CA SER A 542 -9.65 -8.32 -24.74
C SER A 542 -9.45 -9.81 -24.95
N LYS A 543 -10.53 -10.58 -24.79
CA LYS A 543 -10.61 -11.97 -25.20
C LYS A 543 -11.68 -12.14 -26.24
N THR A 544 -11.38 -12.84 -27.31
CA THR A 544 -12.39 -13.35 -28.22
C THR A 544 -13.00 -14.61 -27.61
N MET A 545 -14.33 -14.64 -27.48
CA MET A 545 -15.05 -15.79 -26.92
C MET A 545 -16.45 -15.91 -27.52
N ASP A 546 -16.97 -17.13 -27.57
CA ASP A 546 -18.33 -17.40 -28.07
C ASP A 546 -19.35 -17.16 -26.94
N VAL A 547 -20.04 -16.02 -26.98
CA VAL A 547 -20.96 -15.58 -25.94
C VAL A 547 -22.37 -16.12 -26.21
N SER A 548 -23.03 -16.67 -25.19
CA SER A 548 -24.38 -17.23 -25.34
C SER A 548 -25.44 -16.17 -25.65
N GLU A 549 -26.49 -16.56 -26.36
CA GLU A 549 -27.62 -15.69 -26.71
C GLU A 549 -28.28 -15.06 -25.47
N ASP A 550 -28.40 -15.81 -24.36
CA ASP A 550 -28.91 -15.31 -23.07
C ASP A 550 -28.09 -14.12 -22.55
N THR A 551 -26.76 -14.20 -22.65
CA THR A 551 -25.87 -13.12 -22.21
C THR A 551 -25.98 -11.91 -23.15
N LEU A 552 -26.08 -12.14 -24.46
CA LEU A 552 -26.26 -11.07 -25.45
C LEU A 552 -27.63 -10.39 -25.33
N GLU A 553 -28.65 -11.11 -24.89
CA GLU A 553 -29.96 -10.52 -24.62
C GLU A 553 -30.01 -9.75 -23.31
N SER A 554 -29.30 -10.22 -22.27
CA SER A 554 -29.29 -9.59 -20.94
C SER A 554 -28.33 -8.40 -20.81
N ARG A 555 -27.40 -8.20 -21.75
CA ARG A 555 -26.48 -7.04 -21.75
C ARG A 555 -27.23 -5.72 -21.72
N ARG A 556 -26.72 -4.77 -20.94
CA ARG A 556 -27.30 -3.44 -20.78
C ARG A 556 -26.74 -2.45 -21.80
N TYR A 557 -27.54 -1.41 -22.06
CA TYR A 557 -27.19 -0.29 -22.93
C TYR A 557 -26.72 -0.77 -24.32
N LYS A 558 -27.60 -1.52 -25.00
CA LYS A 558 -27.36 -2.04 -26.35
C LYS A 558 -27.29 -0.87 -27.34
N MET A 559 -26.14 -0.68 -27.96
CA MET A 559 -25.92 0.33 -29.01
C MET A 559 -25.10 -0.24 -30.16
N LYS A 560 -25.00 0.51 -31.25
CA LYS A 560 -24.08 0.18 -32.34
C LYS A 560 -22.74 0.90 -32.14
N ALA A 561 -21.66 0.17 -32.35
CA ALA A 561 -20.30 0.69 -32.33
C ALA A 561 -19.57 0.27 -33.60
N GLU A 562 -18.77 1.15 -34.18
CA GLU A 562 -18.05 0.87 -35.42
C GLU A 562 -17.03 -0.26 -35.23
N ASP A 563 -16.33 -0.22 -34.09
CA ASP A 563 -15.38 -1.24 -33.66
C ASP A 563 -15.38 -1.43 -32.13
N GLN A 564 -14.47 -2.26 -31.64
CA GLN A 564 -14.28 -2.51 -30.21
C GLN A 564 -13.84 -1.27 -29.42
N TYR A 565 -13.13 -0.33 -30.05
CA TYR A 565 -12.60 0.87 -29.39
C TYR A 565 -13.68 1.93 -29.26
N ASP A 566 -14.48 2.15 -30.30
CA ASP A 566 -15.69 2.98 -30.25
C ASP A 566 -16.70 2.44 -29.21
N CYS A 567 -16.78 1.11 -29.07
CA CYS A 567 -17.58 0.50 -28.00
C CYS A 567 -17.09 0.88 -26.60
N LEU A 568 -15.77 0.80 -26.35
CA LEU A 568 -15.17 1.18 -25.07
C LEU A 568 -15.35 2.68 -24.77
N ASP A 569 -15.12 3.56 -25.74
CA ASP A 569 -15.27 5.02 -25.60
C ASP A 569 -16.72 5.43 -25.30
N LYS A 570 -17.69 4.85 -26.01
CA LYS A 570 -19.11 5.13 -25.73
C LYS A 570 -19.51 4.65 -24.33
N LEU A 571 -19.00 3.50 -23.88
CA LEU A 571 -19.33 2.95 -22.56
C LEU A 571 -18.58 3.62 -21.41
N SER A 572 -17.35 4.11 -21.61
CA SER A 572 -16.58 4.83 -20.59
C SER A 572 -17.25 6.14 -20.18
N ASN A 573 -18.00 6.76 -21.09
CA ASN A 573 -18.74 7.99 -20.85
C ASN A 573 -19.97 7.79 -19.93
N LEU A 574 -20.39 6.55 -19.65
CA LEU A 574 -21.51 6.26 -18.76
C LEU A 574 -21.13 6.43 -17.29
N GLN A 575 -22.07 6.92 -16.47
CA GLN A 575 -21.89 6.99 -15.01
C GLN A 575 -22.19 5.65 -14.32
N GLU A 576 -21.73 4.54 -14.89
CA GLU A 576 -22.06 3.19 -14.45
C GLU A 576 -20.81 2.42 -14.02
N ALA A 577 -20.97 1.54 -13.04
CA ALA A 577 -19.90 0.64 -12.60
C ALA A 577 -19.90 -0.61 -13.49
N ILE A 578 -19.10 -0.57 -14.56
CA ILE A 578 -19.03 -1.58 -15.61
C ILE A 578 -17.95 -2.62 -15.26
N SER A 579 -18.32 -3.90 -15.28
CA SER A 579 -17.37 -5.00 -15.03
C SER A 579 -16.99 -5.73 -16.32
N VAL A 580 -17.93 -5.91 -17.25
CA VAL A 580 -17.67 -6.59 -18.53
C VAL A 580 -18.20 -5.73 -19.66
N VAL A 581 -17.39 -5.55 -20.71
CA VAL A 581 -17.79 -4.93 -21.98
C VAL A 581 -17.80 -6.00 -23.05
N ILE A 582 -18.85 -6.02 -23.86
CA ILE A 582 -19.04 -7.00 -24.94
C ILE A 582 -19.29 -6.23 -26.23
N TYR A 583 -18.41 -6.43 -27.21
CA TYR A 583 -18.59 -6.00 -28.58
C TYR A 583 -18.80 -7.23 -29.47
N SER A 584 -19.90 -7.26 -30.21
CA SER A 584 -20.15 -8.26 -31.25
C SER A 584 -19.80 -7.70 -32.63
N PRO A 585 -18.78 -8.24 -33.32
CA PRO A 585 -18.43 -7.82 -34.67
C PRO A 585 -19.51 -8.19 -35.71
N SER A 586 -20.27 -9.27 -35.51
CA SER A 586 -21.23 -9.80 -36.51
C SER A 586 -22.34 -8.81 -36.83
N ASP A 587 -22.79 -8.07 -35.83
CA ASP A 587 -23.83 -7.06 -35.99
C ASP A 587 -23.39 -5.68 -35.52
N SER A 588 -22.12 -5.51 -35.13
CA SER A 588 -21.57 -4.25 -34.60
C SER A 588 -22.29 -3.78 -33.32
N SER A 589 -22.86 -4.71 -32.53
CA SER A 589 -23.50 -4.37 -31.25
C SER A 589 -22.50 -4.25 -30.11
N CYS A 590 -22.79 -3.32 -29.20
CA CYS A 590 -22.00 -3.03 -28.02
C CYS A 590 -22.92 -2.99 -26.79
N GLY A 591 -22.45 -3.51 -25.67
CA GLY A 591 -23.16 -3.45 -24.40
C GLY A 591 -22.28 -3.91 -23.24
N TYR A 592 -22.83 -3.88 -22.03
CA TYR A 592 -22.06 -4.20 -20.83
C TYR A 592 -22.84 -5.05 -19.81
N LEU A 593 -22.10 -5.66 -18.88
CA LEU A 593 -22.62 -6.35 -17.69
C LEU A 593 -22.04 -5.72 -16.42
N HIS A 594 -22.84 -5.73 -15.35
CA HIS A 594 -22.41 -5.27 -14.02
C HIS A 594 -21.57 -6.31 -13.27
N TYR A 595 -21.76 -7.58 -13.58
CA TYR A 595 -21.15 -8.72 -12.89
C TYR A 595 -20.54 -9.67 -13.90
N PHE A 596 -19.37 -10.22 -13.56
CA PHE A 596 -18.67 -11.17 -14.41
C PHE A 596 -19.42 -12.51 -14.48
N GLU A 597 -20.13 -12.88 -13.42
CA GLU A 597 -20.90 -14.12 -13.30
C GLU A 597 -22.09 -14.22 -14.27
N ASP A 598 -22.54 -13.08 -14.82
CA ASP A 598 -23.61 -13.01 -15.82
C ASP A 598 -23.11 -13.36 -17.24
N LEU A 599 -21.78 -13.37 -17.44
CA LEU A 599 -21.15 -13.77 -18.69
C LEU A 599 -21.16 -15.30 -18.82
N LYS A 600 -21.84 -15.82 -19.85
CA LYS A 600 -21.89 -17.24 -20.16
C LYS A 600 -21.30 -17.51 -21.55
N GLU A 601 -20.28 -18.35 -21.57
CA GLU A 601 -19.67 -18.86 -22.80
C GLU A 601 -20.45 -20.08 -23.33
N ASP A 602 -20.68 -20.13 -24.64
CA ASP A 602 -21.29 -21.25 -25.35
C ASP A 602 -20.48 -21.54 -26.62
N THR A 603 -19.60 -22.54 -26.52
CA THR A 603 -18.69 -22.94 -27.61
C THR A 603 -19.37 -23.68 -28.75
N GLN A 604 -20.67 -24.02 -28.65
CA GLN A 604 -21.38 -24.74 -29.72
C GLN A 604 -22.28 -23.82 -30.54
N THR A 605 -23.00 -22.92 -29.88
CA THR A 605 -24.00 -22.04 -30.51
C THR A 605 -23.84 -20.56 -30.18
N GLY A 606 -22.82 -20.18 -29.41
CA GLY A 606 -22.55 -18.79 -29.05
C GLY A 606 -22.04 -17.96 -30.23
N GLU A 607 -22.16 -16.64 -30.08
CA GLU A 607 -21.68 -15.66 -31.05
C GLU A 607 -20.28 -15.19 -30.65
N SER A 608 -19.32 -15.27 -31.59
CA SER A 608 -17.94 -14.82 -31.37
C SER A 608 -17.90 -13.32 -31.11
N CYS A 609 -17.67 -12.93 -29.85
CA CYS A 609 -17.60 -11.54 -29.40
C CYS A 609 -16.21 -11.20 -28.86
N ILE A 610 -15.89 -9.91 -28.83
CA ILE A 610 -14.74 -9.35 -28.15
C ILE A 610 -15.18 -8.88 -26.77
N VAL A 611 -14.55 -9.43 -25.73
CA VAL A 611 -14.93 -9.20 -24.34
C VAL A 611 -13.78 -8.59 -23.56
N TYR A 612 -14.04 -7.47 -22.91
CA TYR A 612 -13.12 -6.84 -21.96
C TYR A 612 -13.62 -7.05 -20.53
N HIS A 613 -12.69 -7.27 -19.60
CA HIS A 613 -12.98 -7.44 -18.19
C HIS A 613 -12.29 -6.36 -17.36
N PHE A 614 -13.08 -5.63 -16.57
CA PHE A 614 -12.67 -4.58 -15.64
C PHE A 614 -13.10 -4.97 -14.21
N PRO A 615 -12.32 -5.82 -13.52
CA PRO A 615 -12.70 -6.36 -12.21
C PRO A 615 -12.97 -5.27 -11.15
N VAL A 616 -12.21 -4.17 -11.22
CA VAL A 616 -12.29 -3.03 -10.29
C VAL A 616 -13.16 -1.87 -10.80
N ARG A 617 -13.94 -2.10 -11.89
CA ARG A 617 -15.00 -1.21 -12.38
C ARG A 617 -14.55 0.22 -12.67
N ASN A 618 -13.38 0.34 -13.28
CA ASN A 618 -12.59 1.54 -13.47
C ASN A 618 -12.64 2.11 -14.91
N LEU A 619 -13.39 1.51 -15.84
CA LEU A 619 -13.42 1.89 -17.27
C LEU A 619 -13.59 3.42 -17.48
N ARG A 620 -14.55 4.03 -16.79
CA ARG A 620 -14.76 5.49 -16.85
C ARG A 620 -13.54 6.29 -16.38
N ARG A 621 -12.88 5.84 -15.32
CA ARG A 621 -11.73 6.55 -14.76
C ARG A 621 -10.50 6.41 -15.67
N VAL A 622 -10.34 5.26 -16.31
CA VAL A 622 -9.32 5.00 -17.34
C VAL A 622 -9.43 5.98 -18.49
N ASP A 623 -10.63 6.18 -19.01
CA ASP A 623 -10.89 7.11 -20.12
C ASP A 623 -10.76 8.60 -19.75
N GLN A 624 -10.94 8.93 -18.47
CA GLN A 624 -10.74 10.29 -17.95
C GLN A 624 -9.27 10.67 -17.75
N GLU A 625 -8.33 9.74 -17.93
CA GLU A 625 -6.90 10.02 -17.77
C GLU A 625 -6.43 10.98 -18.88
N LEU A 626 -5.85 12.12 -18.48
CA LEU A 626 -5.50 13.18 -19.44
C LEU A 626 -4.20 12.85 -20.19
N PRO A 627 -4.19 12.84 -21.54
CA PRO A 627 -2.95 12.75 -22.30
C PRO A 627 -2.11 14.03 -22.12
N LEU A 628 -0.78 13.92 -22.27
CA LEU A 628 0.16 15.01 -21.98
C LEU A 628 -0.22 16.33 -22.65
N ASP A 629 -0.55 16.29 -23.94
CA ASP A 629 -0.93 17.46 -24.76
C ASP A 629 -2.15 18.23 -24.24
N LYS A 630 -3.05 17.56 -23.49
CA LYS A 630 -4.26 18.18 -22.91
C LYS A 630 -4.05 18.74 -21.49
N ILE A 631 -2.97 18.37 -20.79
CA ILE A 631 -2.75 18.75 -19.38
C ILE A 631 -2.63 20.29 -19.23
N HIS A 632 -1.77 20.93 -20.03
CA HIS A 632 -1.54 22.39 -19.95
C HIS A 632 -2.85 23.19 -20.09
N ASN A 633 -3.58 22.97 -21.18
CA ASN A 633 -4.84 23.64 -21.47
C ASN A 633 -5.91 23.38 -20.37
N THR A 634 -5.88 22.20 -19.76
CA THR A 634 -6.84 21.82 -18.69
C THR A 634 -6.59 22.58 -17.40
N PHE A 635 -5.34 22.82 -17.03
CA PHE A 635 -4.99 23.65 -15.88
C PHE A 635 -5.11 25.15 -16.18
N LEU A 636 -4.80 25.59 -17.40
CA LEU A 636 -4.91 27.00 -17.77
C LEU A 636 -6.35 27.52 -17.65
N LYS A 637 -7.37 26.68 -17.90
CA LYS A 637 -8.79 27.00 -17.66
C LYS A 637 -9.11 27.37 -16.21
N ASP A 638 -8.25 26.99 -15.26
CA ASP A 638 -8.37 27.34 -13.86
C ASP A 638 -7.62 28.62 -13.47
N ALA A 639 -6.92 29.27 -14.42
CA ALA A 639 -6.27 30.54 -14.16
C ALA A 639 -7.28 31.56 -13.61
N GLY A 640 -6.97 32.13 -12.46
CA GLY A 640 -7.83 33.04 -11.70
C GLY A 640 -8.56 32.38 -10.52
N LYS A 641 -8.64 31.05 -10.45
CA LYS A 641 -9.24 30.33 -9.31
C LYS A 641 -8.33 30.37 -8.09
N SER A 642 -8.93 30.24 -6.91
CA SER A 642 -8.23 30.14 -5.64
C SER A 642 -8.34 28.76 -5.04
N TYR A 643 -7.26 28.36 -4.39
CA TYR A 643 -7.07 27.06 -3.77
C TYR A 643 -6.55 27.30 -2.36
N ASN A 644 -7.11 26.53 -1.43
CA ASN A 644 -6.57 26.46 -0.09
C ASN A 644 -5.30 25.61 -0.17
N LEU A 645 -4.14 26.24 0.00
CA LEU A 645 -2.86 25.55 0.06
C LEU A 645 -2.19 26.01 1.35
N LEU A 646 -1.82 25.07 2.22
CA LEU A 646 -1.30 25.27 3.57
C LEU A 646 -2.37 25.58 4.63
N GLN A 647 -2.38 24.75 5.67
CA GLN A 647 -3.14 24.97 6.88
C GLN A 647 -2.23 25.49 8.00
N SER A 648 -2.25 26.80 8.26
CA SER A 648 -1.52 27.38 9.40
C SER A 648 -2.46 27.54 10.60
N GLY A 649 -2.61 26.48 11.40
CA GLY A 649 -3.51 26.46 12.55
C GLY A 649 -4.98 26.40 12.13
N TYR A 650 -5.77 27.43 12.47
CA TYR A 650 -7.22 27.49 12.16
C TYR A 650 -7.56 28.24 10.85
N ASN A 651 -6.58 28.84 10.17
CA ASN A 651 -6.81 29.59 8.92
C ASN A 651 -6.11 28.90 7.75
N LEU A 652 -6.86 28.70 6.67
CA LEU A 652 -6.37 28.23 5.38
C LEU A 652 -5.82 29.42 4.60
N ASP A 653 -4.62 29.29 4.04
CA ASP A 653 -4.06 30.32 3.17
C ASP A 653 -4.53 30.11 1.72
N ASP A 654 -5.13 31.16 1.15
CA ASP A 654 -5.66 31.14 -0.22
C ASP A 654 -4.58 31.54 -1.24
N TYR A 655 -4.29 30.63 -2.16
CA TYR A 655 -3.44 30.87 -3.32
C TYR A 655 -4.26 30.93 -4.59
N LYS A 656 -4.05 31.97 -5.38
CA LYS A 656 -4.67 32.17 -6.69
C LYS A 656 -3.73 31.67 -7.77
N LEU A 657 -4.22 30.79 -8.65
CA LEU A 657 -3.51 30.41 -9.87
C LEU A 657 -3.48 31.61 -10.82
N ILE A 658 -2.29 32.08 -11.17
CA ILE A 658 -2.10 33.22 -12.07
C ILE A 658 -1.85 32.76 -13.48
N ASP A 659 -1.00 31.75 -13.66
CA ASP A 659 -0.59 31.23 -14.96
C ASP A 659 -0.08 29.78 -14.88
N VAL A 660 -0.02 29.12 -16.04
CA VAL A 660 0.56 27.79 -16.22
C VAL A 660 1.46 27.85 -17.46
N ILE A 661 2.75 27.61 -17.28
CA ILE A 661 3.78 27.82 -18.31
C ILE A 661 4.39 26.48 -18.71
N ASP A 662 4.48 26.21 -20.00
CA ASP A 662 5.23 25.05 -20.50
C ASP A 662 6.74 25.28 -20.39
N LYS A 663 7.40 24.44 -19.59
CA LYS A 663 8.84 24.46 -19.33
C LYS A 663 9.53 23.18 -19.79
N THR A 664 8.87 22.37 -20.61
CA THR A 664 9.39 21.09 -21.07
C THR A 664 10.75 21.26 -21.73
N LYS A 665 11.71 20.47 -21.27
CA LYS A 665 13.03 20.32 -21.89
C LYS A 665 13.09 18.91 -22.44
N ASN A 666 13.29 18.76 -23.75
CA ASN A 666 13.50 17.43 -24.30
C ASN A 666 14.86 16.92 -23.82
N GLN A 667 14.87 15.78 -23.14
CA GLN A 667 16.10 15.10 -22.77
C GLN A 667 16.67 14.42 -24.00
N VAL A 668 17.97 14.59 -24.24
CA VAL A 668 18.70 13.84 -25.25
C VAL A 668 18.80 12.40 -24.78
N THR A 669 17.99 11.52 -25.36
CA THR A 669 18.18 10.08 -25.22
C THR A 669 19.54 9.71 -25.82
N SER A 670 20.41 9.09 -25.02
CA SER A 670 21.66 8.49 -25.49
C SER A 670 21.34 7.27 -26.36
N GLY A 671 21.08 7.51 -27.65
CA GLY A 671 20.92 6.47 -28.66
C GLY A 671 22.25 5.80 -29.01
N VAL A 672 22.17 4.66 -29.71
CA VAL A 672 23.32 4.01 -30.32
C VAL A 672 23.90 4.94 -31.39
N LEU A 673 25.14 5.39 -31.23
CA LEU A 673 25.75 6.42 -32.07
C LEU A 673 26.23 5.91 -33.45
N LEU A 674 26.49 4.60 -33.55
CA LEU A 674 27.03 3.98 -34.77
C LEU A 674 26.64 2.50 -34.84
N SER A 675 26.43 2.00 -36.05
CA SER A 675 26.18 0.59 -36.32
C SER A 675 27.32 0.02 -37.18
N ARG A 676 27.82 -1.16 -36.84
CA ARG A 676 28.81 -1.84 -37.69
C ARG A 676 28.07 -2.62 -38.77
N ILE A 677 28.23 -2.22 -40.02
CA ILE A 677 27.45 -2.77 -41.15
C ILE A 677 28.23 -3.82 -41.95
N ARG A 678 29.57 -3.73 -42.02
CA ARG A 678 30.43 -4.72 -42.70
C ARG A 678 31.76 -4.93 -41.98
N VAL A 679 32.30 -6.14 -42.06
CA VAL A 679 33.61 -6.54 -41.51
C VAL A 679 34.54 -6.99 -42.64
N ASP A 680 35.85 -6.96 -42.38
CA ASP A 680 36.91 -7.38 -43.31
C ASP A 680 36.94 -6.57 -44.63
N VAL A 681 36.41 -5.34 -44.59
CA VAL A 681 36.34 -4.42 -45.73
C VAL A 681 36.57 -2.98 -45.26
N LYS A 682 37.03 -2.13 -46.18
CA LYS A 682 37.11 -0.68 -46.00
C LYS A 682 36.62 0.07 -47.25
N LEU A 683 36.24 1.33 -47.09
CA LEU A 683 35.76 2.17 -48.20
C LEU A 683 36.93 2.49 -49.14
N LYS A 684 36.72 2.54 -50.46
CA LYS A 684 37.77 2.86 -51.43
C LYS A 684 38.16 4.34 -51.36
N SER A 685 39.45 4.63 -51.31
CA SER A 685 39.97 6.01 -51.27
C SER A 685 39.84 6.76 -52.60
N GLU A 686 39.61 6.05 -53.71
CA GLU A 686 39.45 6.64 -55.05
C GLU A 686 38.01 7.10 -55.33
N ASP A 687 37.09 6.81 -54.41
CA ASP A 687 35.71 7.24 -54.56
C ASP A 687 35.58 8.75 -54.30
N GLN A 688 34.86 9.46 -55.18
CA GLN A 688 34.73 10.91 -55.11
C GLN A 688 34.02 11.37 -53.83
N VAL A 689 33.24 10.48 -53.23
CA VAL A 689 32.49 10.71 -52.00
C VAL A 689 33.18 10.14 -50.76
N THR A 690 34.44 9.70 -50.85
CA THR A 690 35.20 9.16 -49.71
C THR A 690 36.46 9.99 -49.44
N VAL A 691 36.67 10.38 -48.19
CA VAL A 691 37.83 11.14 -47.72
C VAL A 691 38.64 10.31 -46.74
N THR A 692 39.94 10.19 -46.97
CA THR A 692 40.87 9.52 -46.04
C THR A 692 41.40 10.53 -45.03
N LEU A 693 41.29 10.21 -43.74
CA LEU A 693 41.69 11.10 -42.65
C LEU A 693 43.09 10.73 -42.13
N PRO A 694 44.03 11.68 -42.07
CA PRO A 694 45.34 11.44 -41.47
C PRO A 694 45.27 11.41 -39.94
N ASP A 695 46.16 10.62 -39.32
CA ASP A 695 46.45 10.63 -37.87
C ASP A 695 45.31 10.23 -36.90
N VAL A 696 44.32 9.47 -37.37
CA VAL A 696 43.21 8.96 -36.53
C VAL A 696 43.66 7.70 -35.76
N LYS A 697 43.62 7.74 -34.41
CA LYS A 697 44.12 6.64 -33.57
C LYS A 697 43.04 5.71 -33.02
N THR A 698 41.80 6.19 -32.96
CA THR A 698 40.69 5.43 -32.36
C THR A 698 39.45 5.49 -33.23
N LEU A 699 38.61 4.46 -33.13
CA LEU A 699 37.30 4.41 -33.77
C LEU A 699 36.44 5.63 -33.40
N ALA A 700 36.52 6.07 -32.14
CA ALA A 700 35.78 7.23 -31.65
C ALA A 700 36.30 8.56 -32.23
N ASP A 701 37.59 8.66 -32.57
CA ASP A 701 38.13 9.83 -33.27
C ASP A 701 37.63 9.82 -34.73
N CYS A 702 37.63 8.66 -35.38
CA CYS A 702 37.12 8.48 -36.76
C CYS A 702 35.64 8.88 -36.86
N TYR A 703 34.82 8.38 -35.93
CA TYR A 703 33.41 8.75 -35.80
C TYR A 703 33.22 10.25 -35.55
N ARG A 704 33.96 10.85 -34.60
CA ARG A 704 33.83 12.29 -34.30
C ARG A 704 34.18 13.16 -35.50
N THR A 705 35.16 12.76 -36.32
CA THR A 705 35.48 13.49 -37.55
C THR A 705 34.43 13.28 -38.63
N CYS A 706 33.87 12.07 -38.78
CA CYS A 706 32.72 11.82 -39.66
C CYS A 706 31.53 12.71 -39.27
N HIS A 707 31.11 12.67 -38.00
CA HIS A 707 29.93 13.38 -37.50
C HIS A 707 30.07 14.91 -37.54
N ASN A 708 31.27 15.46 -37.24
CA ASN A 708 31.50 16.91 -37.23
C ASN A 708 32.03 17.48 -38.56
N SER A 709 32.01 16.70 -39.64
CA SER A 709 32.59 17.11 -40.92
C SER A 709 31.73 18.17 -41.60
N GLU A 710 32.23 19.41 -41.68
CA GLU A 710 31.61 20.47 -42.50
C GLU A 710 31.90 20.30 -44.01
N GLN A 711 32.90 19.49 -44.37
CA GLN A 711 33.35 19.32 -45.76
C GLN A 711 32.61 18.20 -46.50
N LEU A 712 31.98 17.29 -45.76
CA LEU A 712 31.33 16.08 -46.27
C LEU A 712 30.24 15.64 -45.30
N ALA A 713 28.98 15.54 -45.76
CA ALA A 713 27.85 14.99 -45.01
C ALA A 713 28.03 13.47 -44.86
N CYS A 714 28.73 13.06 -43.81
CA CYS A 714 29.21 11.69 -43.65
C CYS A 714 28.11 10.75 -43.14
N ASN A 715 27.78 9.73 -43.94
CA ASN A 715 26.82 8.68 -43.58
C ASN A 715 27.53 7.38 -43.15
N THR A 716 28.66 7.06 -43.77
CA THR A 716 29.42 5.83 -43.50
C THR A 716 30.90 6.11 -43.34
N PHE A 717 31.58 5.28 -42.55
CA PHE A 717 33.03 5.37 -42.40
C PHE A 717 33.65 4.00 -42.17
N SER A 718 34.87 3.80 -42.66
CA SER A 718 35.66 2.60 -42.36
C SER A 718 36.78 2.93 -41.38
N PHE A 719 36.95 2.10 -40.36
CA PHE A 719 38.05 2.20 -39.41
C PHE A 719 38.83 0.89 -39.34
N CYS A 720 40.14 1.01 -39.32
CA CYS A 720 41.09 -0.09 -39.33
C CYS A 720 41.93 -0.11 -38.07
N SER A 721 42.37 -1.30 -37.63
CA SER A 721 43.19 -1.43 -36.40
C SER A 721 44.55 -0.74 -36.46
N ASN A 722 45.02 -0.38 -37.67
CA ASN A 722 46.25 0.39 -37.90
C ASN A 722 46.04 1.91 -37.86
N GLY A 723 44.80 2.38 -37.63
CA GLY A 723 44.44 3.80 -37.62
C GLY A 723 44.02 4.37 -38.98
N ASP A 724 43.95 3.55 -40.05
CA ASP A 724 43.36 3.98 -41.33
C ASP A 724 41.86 4.26 -41.11
N CYS A 725 41.45 5.50 -41.37
CA CYS A 725 40.09 6.00 -41.19
C CYS A 725 39.66 6.69 -42.47
N ARG A 726 38.53 6.25 -43.04
CA ARG A 726 37.94 6.85 -44.24
C ARG A 726 36.49 7.16 -43.99
N VAL A 727 36.07 8.38 -44.29
CA VAL A 727 34.72 8.88 -44.07
C VAL A 727 34.05 9.13 -45.42
N SER A 728 32.77 8.84 -45.55
CA SER A 728 32.06 8.91 -46.83
C SER A 728 30.62 9.39 -46.67
N SER A 729 30.11 10.08 -47.69
CA SER A 729 28.68 10.41 -47.80
C SER A 729 27.84 9.28 -48.40
N LEU A 730 28.43 8.14 -48.75
CA LEU A 730 27.72 6.95 -49.24
C LEU A 730 26.65 6.50 -48.25
N LEU A 731 25.45 6.22 -48.76
CA LEU A 731 24.36 5.65 -47.98
C LEU A 731 24.72 4.22 -47.51
N THR A 732 24.07 3.77 -46.44
CA THR A 732 24.33 2.42 -45.90
C THR A 732 24.13 1.33 -46.96
N ASP A 733 23.07 1.41 -47.76
CA ASP A 733 22.79 0.44 -48.83
C ASP A 733 23.87 0.46 -49.94
N GLU A 734 24.44 1.62 -50.25
CA GLU A 734 25.49 1.76 -51.27
C GLU A 734 26.82 1.16 -50.81
N SER A 735 27.08 1.13 -49.51
CA SER A 735 28.28 0.52 -48.93
C SER A 735 28.32 -1.02 -49.07
N PHE A 736 27.20 -1.65 -49.41
CA PHE A 736 27.15 -3.09 -49.74
C PHE A 736 27.59 -3.37 -51.18
N ASN A 737 27.68 -2.36 -52.04
CA ASN A 737 28.13 -2.53 -53.41
C ASN A 737 29.67 -2.62 -53.48
N GLU A 738 30.16 -3.72 -54.06
CA GLU A 738 31.60 -4.01 -54.23
C GLU A 738 32.36 -2.97 -55.08
N SER A 739 31.65 -2.10 -55.81
CA SER A 739 32.30 -0.97 -56.49
C SER A 739 32.90 0.06 -55.53
N HIS A 740 32.36 0.21 -54.31
CA HIS A 740 32.74 1.24 -53.34
C HIS A 740 33.66 0.74 -52.22
N VAL A 741 33.91 -0.57 -52.13
CA VAL A 741 34.66 -1.19 -51.03
C VAL A 741 35.86 -2.00 -51.51
N GLU A 742 36.89 -2.07 -50.68
CA GLU A 742 38.04 -2.96 -50.87
C GLU A 742 38.21 -3.89 -49.66
N GLN A 743 38.66 -5.12 -49.92
CA GLN A 743 38.84 -6.11 -48.87
C GLN A 743 40.05 -5.75 -48.00
N GLU A 744 39.85 -5.69 -46.69
CA GLU A 744 40.91 -5.45 -45.72
C GLU A 744 40.52 -6.05 -44.37
N LYS A 745 41.25 -7.08 -43.95
CA LYS A 745 40.90 -7.92 -42.77
C LYS A 745 41.00 -7.18 -41.45
N THR A 746 41.71 -6.06 -41.41
CA THR A 746 41.87 -5.26 -40.19
C THR A 746 40.81 -4.18 -40.02
N CYS A 747 39.85 -4.09 -40.94
CA CYS A 747 38.91 -2.98 -41.03
C CYS A 747 37.45 -3.42 -40.90
N SER A 748 36.61 -2.45 -40.58
CA SER A 748 35.16 -2.58 -40.64
C SER A 748 34.56 -1.27 -41.12
N ILE A 749 33.43 -1.37 -41.82
CA ILE A 749 32.60 -0.23 -42.20
C ILE A 749 31.49 -0.08 -41.17
N TYR A 750 31.27 1.16 -40.77
CA TYR A 750 30.27 1.60 -39.81
C TYR A 750 29.37 2.62 -40.49
N ALA A 751 28.07 2.56 -40.19
CA ALA A 751 27.13 3.63 -40.49
C ALA A 751 26.98 4.53 -39.26
N SER A 752 26.91 5.84 -39.51
CA SER A 752 26.48 6.82 -38.53
C SER A 752 24.96 6.71 -38.37
N GLU A 753 24.46 6.72 -37.13
CA GLU A 753 23.01 6.68 -36.90
C GLU A 753 22.42 8.09 -37.03
N VAL A 754 22.27 8.54 -38.28
CA VAL A 754 21.90 9.92 -38.62
C VAL A 754 20.46 10.27 -38.21
N LEU A 755 19.59 9.27 -38.03
CA LEU A 755 18.23 9.50 -37.52
C LEU A 755 18.23 10.18 -36.14
N ASN A 756 19.26 9.94 -35.30
CA ASN A 756 19.40 10.59 -33.99
C ASN A 756 19.62 12.10 -34.08
N ASP A 757 20.03 12.61 -35.24
CA ASP A 757 20.25 14.04 -35.50
C ASP A 757 18.96 14.77 -35.87
N TYR A 758 17.82 14.06 -35.93
CA TYR A 758 16.51 14.62 -36.20
C TYR A 758 15.59 14.50 -34.98
N LEU A 759 14.78 15.54 -34.77
CA LEU A 759 13.67 15.55 -33.85
C LEU A 759 12.40 15.12 -34.58
N GLU A 760 11.73 14.09 -34.08
CA GLU A 760 10.43 13.67 -34.57
C GLU A 760 9.31 14.59 -34.06
N VAL A 761 8.42 14.98 -34.97
CA VAL A 761 7.14 15.62 -34.72
C VAL A 761 6.05 14.67 -35.24
N PRO A 762 5.43 13.88 -34.35
CA PRO A 762 4.44 12.89 -34.75
C PRO A 762 3.13 13.53 -35.16
N HIS A 763 2.34 12.75 -35.91
CA HIS A 763 1.01 13.08 -36.40
C HIS A 763 0.94 14.38 -37.23
N ARG A 764 1.97 14.61 -38.03
CA ARG A 764 2.09 15.79 -38.88
C ARG A 764 2.60 15.39 -40.25
N LYS A 765 2.12 16.11 -41.26
CA LYS A 765 2.67 16.07 -42.62
C LYS A 765 2.76 17.47 -43.21
N PHE A 766 3.62 17.65 -44.22
CA PHE A 766 3.69 18.89 -44.98
C PHE A 766 2.46 19.03 -45.89
N LYS A 767 1.88 20.23 -45.92
CA LYS A 767 0.83 20.58 -46.89
C LYS A 767 1.35 20.57 -48.33
N THR A 768 2.63 20.90 -48.50
CA THR A 768 3.32 20.91 -49.79
C THR A 768 4.69 20.26 -49.63
N GLN A 769 4.92 19.16 -50.35
CA GLN A 769 6.21 18.45 -50.38
C GLN A 769 7.16 19.08 -51.40
N ILE A 770 8.46 19.05 -51.12
CA ILE A 770 9.51 19.52 -52.05
C ILE A 770 9.90 18.40 -53.02
N THR A 771 9.91 17.14 -52.56
CA THR A 771 10.21 15.97 -53.37
C THR A 771 9.01 15.03 -53.48
N ILE A 772 9.01 14.19 -54.52
CA ILE A 772 8.03 13.12 -54.67
C ILE A 772 8.27 12.07 -53.58
N ALA A 773 7.19 11.62 -52.93
CA ALA A 773 7.26 10.55 -51.95
C ALA A 773 7.75 9.23 -52.58
N GLY A 774 8.78 8.64 -51.99
CA GLY A 774 9.36 7.37 -52.43
C GLY A 774 9.44 6.34 -51.30
N GLU A 775 9.31 5.07 -51.64
CA GLU A 775 9.38 3.98 -50.66
C GLU A 775 10.79 3.87 -50.05
N LYS A 776 10.92 4.19 -48.77
CA LYS A 776 12.17 4.13 -47.99
C LYS A 776 11.86 3.82 -46.53
N ARG A 777 12.73 3.02 -45.92
CA ARG A 777 12.78 2.93 -44.45
C ARG A 777 13.17 4.28 -43.85
N ILE A 778 12.77 4.51 -42.60
CA ILE A 778 12.99 5.77 -41.89
C ILE A 778 14.48 6.13 -41.77
N ASP A 779 15.35 5.16 -41.49
CA ASP A 779 16.80 5.32 -41.41
C ASP A 779 17.39 5.75 -42.76
N ALA A 780 17.01 5.06 -43.83
CA ALA A 780 17.42 5.42 -45.19
C ALA A 780 16.87 6.80 -45.64
N CYS A 781 15.71 7.20 -45.14
CA CYS A 781 15.14 8.53 -45.39
C CYS A 781 15.97 9.63 -44.70
N ALA A 782 16.37 9.41 -43.45
CA ALA A 782 17.25 10.32 -42.71
C ALA A 782 18.64 10.45 -43.38
N GLU A 783 19.27 9.34 -43.77
CA GLU A 783 20.55 9.37 -44.51
C GLU A 783 20.43 10.11 -45.85
N SER A 784 19.32 9.89 -46.57
CA SER A 784 19.05 10.57 -47.85
C SER A 784 18.86 12.08 -47.64
N CYS A 785 18.20 12.47 -46.54
CA CYS A 785 18.03 13.88 -46.19
C CYS A 785 19.38 14.50 -45.81
N HIS A 786 20.18 13.84 -44.96
CA HIS A 786 21.48 14.33 -44.53
C HIS A 786 22.47 14.52 -45.67
N ALA A 787 22.46 13.62 -46.66
CA ALA A 787 23.30 13.73 -47.85
C ALA A 787 22.86 14.83 -48.83
N SER A 788 21.62 15.33 -48.71
CA SER A 788 21.02 16.26 -49.67
C SER A 788 21.07 17.70 -49.15
N PRO A 789 21.79 18.62 -49.83
CA PRO A 789 21.82 20.03 -49.41
C PRO A 789 20.45 20.71 -49.52
N ASP A 790 19.54 20.17 -50.33
CA ASP A 790 18.18 20.67 -50.51
C ASP A 790 17.20 20.14 -49.43
N CYS A 791 17.65 19.27 -48.52
CA CYS A 791 16.78 18.72 -47.47
C CYS A 791 16.90 19.53 -46.17
N LEU A 792 15.87 20.30 -45.86
CA LEU A 792 15.76 21.04 -44.60
C LEU A 792 15.10 20.21 -43.50
N SER A 793 14.14 19.38 -43.89
CA SER A 793 13.45 18.41 -43.05
C SER A 793 12.83 17.34 -43.94
N PHE A 794 12.39 16.22 -43.36
CA PHE A 794 11.71 15.17 -44.10
C PHE A 794 10.44 14.73 -43.38
N GLN A 795 9.52 14.14 -44.13
CA GLN A 795 8.38 13.42 -43.55
C GLN A 795 8.44 11.95 -43.93
N TRP A 796 7.92 11.11 -43.04
CA TRP A 796 7.80 9.68 -43.22
C TRP A 796 6.36 9.26 -42.91
N CYS A 797 5.70 8.62 -43.87
CA CYS A 797 4.30 8.17 -43.79
C CYS A 797 4.24 6.74 -44.32
N ASP A 798 4.01 5.74 -43.47
CA ASP A 798 3.88 4.33 -43.90
C ASP A 798 4.89 3.89 -44.97
N TYR A 799 6.18 3.93 -44.62
CA TYR A 799 7.31 3.59 -45.50
C TYR A 799 7.51 4.53 -46.70
N HIS A 800 6.79 5.64 -46.80
CA HIS A 800 7.01 6.66 -47.83
C HIS A 800 7.74 7.88 -47.26
N CYS A 801 8.85 8.22 -47.89
CA CYS A 801 9.73 9.33 -47.54
C CYS A 801 9.61 10.47 -48.54
N SER A 802 9.48 11.70 -48.06
CA SER A 802 9.58 12.92 -48.90
C SER A 802 10.23 14.06 -48.12
N PHE A 803 10.95 14.93 -48.80
CA PHE A 803 11.55 16.12 -48.18
C PHE A 803 10.57 17.29 -48.16
N GLY A 804 10.65 18.09 -47.11
CA GLY A 804 9.84 19.28 -46.89
C GLY A 804 10.69 20.51 -46.65
N GLY A 805 10.01 21.67 -46.58
CA GLY A 805 10.63 22.94 -46.21
C GLY A 805 10.90 23.03 -44.71
N PHE A 806 10.92 24.24 -44.16
CA PHE A 806 10.99 24.41 -42.70
C PHE A 806 9.70 23.87 -42.04
N TYR A 807 9.85 23.18 -40.91
CA TYR A 807 8.70 22.83 -40.09
C TYR A 807 8.11 24.10 -39.47
N THR A 808 6.87 24.41 -39.84
CA THR A 808 6.02 25.40 -39.17
C THR A 808 4.60 24.85 -39.04
N ASP A 809 3.84 25.35 -38.08
CA ASP A 809 2.43 24.97 -37.95
C ASP A 809 1.62 25.42 -39.19
N ALA A 810 2.02 26.54 -39.82
CA ALA A 810 1.42 26.99 -41.08
C ALA A 810 1.70 26.06 -42.27
N ALA A 811 2.91 25.50 -42.37
CA ALA A 811 3.34 24.64 -43.48
C ALA A 811 2.90 23.17 -43.33
N THR A 812 2.38 22.78 -42.17
CA THR A 812 2.00 21.40 -41.86
C THR A 812 0.51 21.28 -41.50
N GLU A 813 0.01 20.05 -41.55
CA GLU A 813 -1.34 19.69 -41.09
C GLU A 813 -1.30 18.38 -40.30
N TYR A 814 -2.36 18.15 -39.50
CA TYR A 814 -2.51 16.92 -38.73
C TYR A 814 -2.77 15.72 -39.66
N ASP A 815 -2.11 14.62 -39.37
CA ASP A 815 -2.29 13.35 -40.07
C ASP A 815 -1.97 12.21 -39.09
N GLU A 816 -2.81 11.20 -38.97
CA GLU A 816 -2.63 10.17 -37.93
C GLU A 816 -1.43 9.26 -38.19
N GLU A 817 -1.03 9.06 -39.45
CA GLU A 817 -0.07 8.03 -39.89
C GLU A 817 1.32 8.61 -40.23
N CYS A 818 1.42 9.93 -40.39
CA CYS A 818 2.67 10.60 -40.74
C CYS A 818 3.42 11.22 -39.56
N SER A 819 4.75 11.25 -39.66
CA SER A 819 5.64 12.05 -38.80
C SER A 819 6.54 12.96 -39.63
N VAL A 820 6.84 14.16 -39.11
CA VAL A 820 7.86 15.08 -39.67
C VAL A 820 9.12 15.04 -38.82
N PHE A 821 10.28 15.00 -39.44
CA PHE A 821 11.60 14.94 -38.81
C PHE A 821 12.40 16.19 -39.18
N LEU A 822 12.80 16.96 -38.19
CA LEU A 822 13.52 18.23 -38.35
C LEU A 822 14.89 18.22 -37.65
N PRO A 823 15.92 18.93 -38.14
CA PRO A 823 17.25 18.89 -37.56
C PRO A 823 17.29 19.29 -36.08
N LYS A 824 17.95 18.48 -35.25
CA LYS A 824 18.14 18.67 -33.82
C LYS A 824 19.37 19.52 -33.55
N VAL A 825 19.18 20.84 -33.54
CA VAL A 825 20.29 21.83 -33.52
C VAL A 825 20.28 22.79 -32.35
N PHE A 826 19.36 22.60 -31.39
CA PHE A 826 19.21 23.48 -30.24
C PHE A 826 20.49 23.59 -29.39
N GLU A 827 21.32 22.54 -29.34
CA GLU A 827 22.61 22.55 -28.62
C GLU A 827 23.60 23.57 -29.19
N LYS A 828 23.43 23.99 -30.44
CA LYS A 828 24.24 25.05 -31.06
C LYS A 828 23.90 26.44 -30.51
N TYR A 829 22.84 26.59 -29.73
CA TYR A 829 22.40 27.87 -29.18
C TYR A 829 22.67 27.97 -27.66
N GLN A 830 22.87 29.19 -27.17
CA GLN A 830 23.06 29.51 -25.75
C GLN A 830 22.06 30.57 -25.28
N LYS A 831 21.54 30.42 -24.07
CA LYS A 831 20.66 31.40 -23.42
C LYS A 831 21.44 32.69 -23.11
N THR A 832 20.89 33.84 -23.47
CA THR A 832 21.59 35.15 -23.34
C THR A 832 21.11 36.00 -22.16
N GLY A 833 20.00 35.60 -21.52
CA GLY A 833 19.42 36.29 -20.36
C GLY A 833 17.89 36.33 -20.44
N ASN A 834 17.25 37.20 -19.68
CA ASN A 834 15.79 37.45 -19.73
C ASN A 834 15.42 38.63 -20.65
N LYS A 835 16.41 39.27 -21.27
CA LYS A 835 16.18 40.30 -22.28
C LYS A 835 15.92 39.66 -23.63
N ILE A 836 14.96 40.20 -24.36
CA ILE A 836 14.62 39.81 -25.72
C ILE A 836 14.96 40.92 -26.70
N VAL A 837 15.28 40.56 -27.93
CA VAL A 837 15.57 41.49 -29.03
C VAL A 837 14.25 42.00 -29.61
N SER A 838 14.09 43.32 -29.72
CA SER A 838 12.84 43.92 -30.23
C SER A 838 12.69 43.78 -31.75
N ASP A 839 13.82 43.85 -32.48
CA ASP A 839 13.84 43.78 -33.95
C ASP A 839 13.79 42.32 -34.43
N VAL A 840 12.62 41.89 -34.91
CA VAL A 840 12.34 40.52 -35.35
C VAL A 840 12.15 40.46 -36.87
N ILE A 841 12.73 39.44 -37.51
CA ILE A 841 12.64 39.23 -38.96
C ILE A 841 11.47 38.32 -39.36
N HIS A 842 11.10 37.38 -38.49
CA HIS A 842 9.96 36.47 -38.66
C HIS A 842 9.43 36.06 -37.29
N THR A 843 8.14 35.74 -37.19
CA THR A 843 7.57 35.16 -35.97
C THR A 843 6.62 34.03 -36.32
N GLU A 844 6.84 32.87 -35.71
CA GLU A 844 6.00 31.69 -35.83
C GLU A 844 5.39 31.34 -34.47
N PHE A 845 4.19 30.77 -34.46
CA PHE A 845 3.49 30.35 -33.24
C PHE A 845 3.42 28.82 -33.16
N ASN A 846 3.05 28.29 -31.98
CA ASN A 846 2.86 26.85 -31.74
C ASN A 846 4.12 25.99 -31.95
N LEU A 847 5.30 26.62 -31.93
CA LEU A 847 6.59 25.91 -31.94
C LEU A 847 7.08 25.71 -30.52
N ASN A 848 7.69 24.56 -30.23
CA ASN A 848 8.50 24.38 -29.04
C ASN A 848 9.92 24.99 -29.23
N PHE A 849 10.72 24.99 -28.17
CA PHE A 849 12.07 25.57 -28.18
C PHE A 849 12.98 24.94 -29.26
N GLU A 850 12.94 23.63 -29.44
CA GLU A 850 13.81 22.92 -30.39
C GLU A 850 13.39 23.14 -31.84
N GLN A 851 12.08 23.14 -32.10
CA GLN A 851 11.49 23.51 -33.39
C GLN A 851 11.86 24.95 -33.75
N CYS A 852 11.81 25.87 -32.78
CA CYS A 852 12.23 27.25 -32.97
C CYS A 852 13.73 27.38 -33.30
N ALA A 853 14.58 26.60 -32.61
CA ALA A 853 16.01 26.55 -32.91
C ALA A 853 16.29 25.99 -34.30
N SER A 854 15.58 24.93 -34.70
CA SER A 854 15.68 24.33 -36.03
C SER A 854 15.25 25.31 -37.13
N LEU A 855 14.14 26.02 -36.90
CA LEU A 855 13.66 27.07 -37.80
C LEU A 855 14.71 28.18 -37.97
N CYS A 856 15.28 28.69 -36.87
CA CYS A 856 16.35 29.70 -36.96
C CYS A 856 17.59 29.15 -37.69
N HIS A 857 17.98 27.90 -37.44
CA HIS A 857 19.18 27.32 -38.04
C HIS A 857 19.06 27.16 -39.56
N GLY A 858 17.89 26.77 -40.03
CA GLY A 858 17.63 26.62 -41.45
C GLY A 858 17.38 27.94 -42.19
N TRP A 859 16.99 29.01 -41.47
CA TRP A 859 16.57 30.28 -42.06
C TRP A 859 17.72 31.03 -42.75
N SER A 860 17.77 30.96 -44.08
CA SER A 860 18.86 31.46 -44.92
C SER A 860 18.38 32.26 -46.15
N ASP A 861 17.29 33.03 -46.00
CA ASP A 861 16.82 33.93 -47.06
C ASP A 861 17.72 35.18 -47.16
N GLY A 862 18.84 35.10 -47.91
CA GLY A 862 19.67 36.24 -48.34
C GLY A 862 20.85 36.62 -47.42
N GLU A 863 21.39 37.85 -47.56
CA GLU A 863 22.56 38.37 -46.81
C GLU A 863 22.31 38.54 -45.28
N THR A 864 21.13 38.19 -44.77
CA THR A 864 20.63 38.42 -43.40
C THR A 864 20.02 37.15 -42.77
N GLY A 865 20.79 36.07 -42.64
CA GLY A 865 20.35 34.84 -41.96
C GLY A 865 20.06 35.01 -40.46
N CYS A 866 19.26 34.11 -39.87
CA CYS A 866 18.93 34.16 -38.43
C CYS A 866 20.18 33.92 -37.56
N LYS A 867 20.46 34.84 -36.62
CA LYS A 867 21.60 34.74 -35.69
C LYS A 867 21.19 34.45 -34.26
N SER A 868 20.00 34.88 -33.87
CA SER A 868 19.41 34.59 -32.56
C SER A 868 17.89 34.54 -32.68
N PHE A 869 17.22 33.96 -31.69
CA PHE A 869 15.76 33.95 -31.63
C PHE A 869 15.26 34.21 -30.22
N ASN A 870 14.11 34.87 -30.11
CA ASN A 870 13.34 34.96 -28.88
C ASN A 870 12.34 33.81 -28.85
N TYR A 871 12.36 33.03 -27.77
CA TYR A 871 11.38 31.99 -27.52
C TYR A 871 10.52 32.36 -26.32
N CYS A 872 9.20 32.44 -26.53
CA CYS A 872 8.20 32.57 -25.49
C CYS A 872 7.48 31.22 -25.36
N PRO A 873 7.58 30.53 -24.21
CA PRO A 873 6.86 29.28 -24.00
C PRO A 873 5.35 29.47 -23.97
N LYS A 874 4.62 28.37 -24.20
CA LYS A 874 3.16 28.37 -24.10
C LYS A 874 2.71 28.72 -22.68
N SER A 875 1.78 29.65 -22.57
CA SER A 875 1.20 30.16 -21.31
C SER A 875 -0.28 30.50 -21.53
N LYS A 876 -0.77 31.66 -21.08
CA LYS A 876 -2.06 32.23 -21.52
C LYS A 876 -2.13 32.47 -23.02
N THR A 877 -0.99 32.67 -23.65
CA THR A 877 -0.84 32.76 -25.10
C THR A 877 -0.17 31.50 -25.63
N GLU A 878 -0.41 31.18 -26.89
CA GLU A 878 0.37 30.16 -27.59
C GLU A 878 1.86 30.51 -27.56
N SER A 879 2.71 29.48 -27.69
CA SER A 879 4.15 29.70 -27.78
C SER A 879 4.47 30.55 -29.00
N SER A 880 5.52 31.36 -28.90
CA SER A 880 6.01 32.16 -30.02
C SER A 880 7.52 32.02 -30.18
N CYS A 881 7.93 31.96 -31.44
CA CYS A 881 9.30 31.87 -31.90
C CYS A 881 9.56 33.06 -32.81
N SER A 882 10.30 34.05 -32.32
CA SER A 882 10.65 35.23 -33.10
C SER A 882 12.12 35.18 -33.51
N LEU A 883 12.37 35.04 -34.81
CA LEU A 883 13.72 35.00 -35.38
C LEU A 883 14.29 36.41 -35.47
N THR A 884 15.61 36.54 -35.29
CA THR A 884 16.30 37.85 -35.35
C THR A 884 17.67 37.73 -36.02
N GLU A 885 18.09 38.81 -36.67
CA GLU A 885 19.44 38.94 -37.25
C GLU A 885 20.47 39.48 -36.26
N PHE A 886 20.02 39.90 -35.06
CA PHE A 886 20.82 40.55 -34.04
C PHE A 886 21.05 39.67 -32.82
N SER A 887 22.08 40.01 -32.05
CA SER A 887 22.37 39.44 -30.74
C SER A 887 22.08 40.49 -29.67
N VAL A 888 21.61 40.05 -28.49
CA VAL A 888 21.42 40.89 -27.28
C VAL A 888 22.71 41.61 -26.86
N LYS A 889 23.88 41.11 -27.29
CA LYS A 889 25.19 41.70 -27.01
C LYS A 889 25.66 42.72 -28.05
N SER A 890 24.92 42.91 -29.15
CA SER A 890 25.30 43.84 -30.20
C SER A 890 25.03 45.29 -29.76
N SER A 891 25.99 46.20 -29.99
CA SER A 891 25.98 47.55 -29.43
C SER A 891 24.83 48.46 -29.89
N ASN A 892 24.09 48.05 -30.93
CA ASN A 892 23.01 48.83 -31.56
C ASN A 892 21.65 48.10 -31.52
N THR A 893 21.50 47.05 -30.72
CA THR A 893 20.26 46.25 -30.69
C THR A 893 19.32 46.74 -29.60
N GLU A 894 18.08 47.06 -29.96
CA GLU A 894 17.04 47.37 -28.99
C GLU A 894 16.59 46.10 -28.26
N THR A 895 16.60 46.14 -26.93
CA THR A 895 16.22 45.01 -26.07
C THR A 895 15.16 45.43 -25.06
N THR A 896 14.21 44.54 -24.78
CA THR A 896 13.19 44.71 -23.75
C THR A 896 13.23 43.56 -22.73
N GLU A 897 12.60 43.75 -21.57
CA GLU A 897 12.43 42.67 -20.60
C GLU A 897 11.40 41.66 -21.13
N GLY A 898 11.81 40.40 -21.29
CA GLY A 898 11.00 39.36 -21.92
C GLY A 898 10.00 38.67 -20.99
N GLY A 899 10.07 38.92 -19.67
CA GLY A 899 9.26 38.19 -18.69
C GLY A 899 9.62 36.70 -18.68
N HIS A 900 8.71 35.85 -19.19
CA HIS A 900 8.95 34.42 -19.39
C HIS A 900 9.62 34.08 -20.72
N CYS A 901 9.71 35.05 -21.64
CA CYS A 901 10.41 34.90 -22.91
C CYS A 901 11.92 35.06 -22.73
N VAL A 902 12.68 34.30 -23.50
CA VAL A 902 14.13 34.22 -23.42
C VAL A 902 14.73 34.31 -24.82
N ASN A 903 15.83 35.04 -24.95
CA ASN A 903 16.62 35.05 -26.17
C ASN A 903 17.72 33.97 -26.16
N TYR A 904 17.96 33.39 -27.33
CA TYR A 904 18.95 32.35 -27.57
C TYR A 904 19.80 32.70 -28.80
N GLU A 905 21.13 32.68 -28.64
CA GLU A 905 22.10 33.03 -29.68
C GLU A 905 22.95 31.82 -30.08
N LEU A 906 23.35 31.77 -31.35
CA LEU A 906 24.28 30.76 -31.84
C LEU A 906 25.63 30.84 -31.09
N LYS A 907 26.16 29.69 -30.65
CA LYS A 907 27.49 29.56 -30.07
C LYS A 907 28.53 29.80 -31.18
N VAL A 908 29.33 30.85 -31.04
CA VAL A 908 30.44 31.12 -31.98
C VAL A 908 31.59 30.16 -31.65
N GLU A 909 31.96 29.26 -32.57
CA GLU A 909 33.21 28.51 -32.46
C GLU A 909 34.40 29.45 -32.63
N SER A 910 35.09 29.76 -31.54
CA SER A 910 36.34 30.51 -31.61
C SER A 910 37.46 29.60 -32.12
N ASN A 911 37.65 29.56 -33.44
CA ASN A 911 38.91 29.11 -34.01
C ASN A 911 40.03 30.04 -33.53
N GLY A 912 40.85 29.55 -32.60
CA GLY A 912 42.18 30.12 -32.32
C GLY A 912 42.22 31.53 -31.72
N LYS A 913 41.55 31.77 -30.59
CA LYS A 913 42.00 32.63 -29.47
C LYS A 913 40.87 32.71 -28.44
N LYS A 914 41.17 32.37 -27.18
CA LYS A 914 40.27 32.61 -26.04
C LYS A 914 39.97 34.12 -25.95
N SER A 915 38.90 34.57 -26.57
CA SER A 915 38.25 35.83 -26.26
C SER A 915 37.31 35.60 -25.10
N SER A 916 37.67 36.17 -23.96
CA SER A 916 36.87 36.22 -22.74
C SER A 916 35.48 36.78 -23.02
N ALA A 917 34.45 35.95 -22.86
CA ALA A 917 33.10 36.43 -22.58
C ALA A 917 33.16 37.21 -21.25
N SER A 918 32.68 38.45 -21.29
CA SER A 918 32.63 39.36 -20.15
C SER A 918 31.74 38.81 -19.05
N THR A 919 32.36 38.16 -18.06
CA THR A 919 31.88 38.22 -16.68
C THR A 919 32.00 39.67 -16.21
N GLU A 920 30.99 40.17 -15.51
CA GLU A 920 31.05 41.44 -14.78
C GLU A 920 32.41 41.60 -14.10
N ILE A 921 33.09 42.71 -14.40
CA ILE A 921 34.34 43.10 -13.78
C ILE A 921 34.05 43.44 -12.31
N THR A 922 34.23 42.46 -11.42
CA THR A 922 34.79 42.78 -10.11
C THR A 922 36.29 43.01 -10.31
N LYS A 923 36.75 44.22 -9.96
CA LYS A 923 38.12 44.71 -10.12
C LYS A 923 39.18 43.64 -9.79
N ARG A 924 40.00 43.31 -10.79
CA ARG A 924 41.20 42.48 -10.61
C ARG A 924 42.29 43.31 -9.93
N THR A 925 42.57 42.99 -8.67
CA THR A 925 43.75 43.47 -7.93
C THR A 925 45.01 42.85 -8.53
N SER A 926 46.08 43.64 -8.61
CA SER A 926 47.39 43.26 -9.17
C SER A 926 48.09 42.14 -8.38
N GLY A 927 49.08 41.52 -9.02
CA GLY A 927 49.76 40.28 -8.63
C GLY A 927 50.57 40.25 -7.33
N SER A 928 50.21 41.00 -6.29
CA SER A 928 50.73 40.80 -4.92
C SER A 928 49.71 40.15 -3.96
N GLY A 929 48.44 39.97 -4.37
CA GLY A 929 47.37 39.41 -3.53
C GLY A 929 47.32 37.87 -3.44
N ALA A 930 47.94 37.16 -4.38
CA ALA A 930 47.87 35.68 -4.43
C ALA A 930 48.63 35.00 -3.27
N PHE A 931 49.65 35.65 -2.72
CA PHE A 931 50.40 35.13 -1.57
C PHE A 931 49.63 35.28 -0.25
N GLY A 932 48.74 36.27 -0.14
CA GLY A 932 47.91 36.48 1.07
C GLY A 932 46.78 35.47 1.21
N ILE A 933 46.16 35.06 0.09
CA ILE A 933 45.04 34.12 0.09
C ILE A 933 45.50 32.69 0.41
N ILE A 934 46.68 32.29 -0.09
CA ILE A 934 47.26 30.96 0.20
C ILE A 934 47.65 30.85 1.69
N ILE A 935 48.20 31.92 2.29
CA ILE A 935 48.52 31.95 3.72
C ILE A 935 47.25 31.95 4.58
N LEU A 936 46.18 32.64 4.16
CA LEU A 936 44.90 32.64 4.87
C LEU A 936 44.25 31.24 4.88
N PHE A 937 44.25 30.52 3.75
CA PHE A 937 43.73 29.16 3.69
C PHE A 937 44.57 28.14 4.46
N LEU A 938 45.89 28.34 4.55
CA LEU A 938 46.76 27.52 5.40
C LEU A 938 46.52 27.78 6.90
N PHE A 939 46.26 29.03 7.30
CA PHE A 939 45.92 29.36 8.69
C PHE A 939 44.52 28.90 9.10
N VAL A 940 43.52 29.08 8.22
CA VAL A 940 42.14 28.64 8.48
C VAL A 940 42.02 27.11 8.40
N GLY A 941 42.70 26.47 7.46
CA GLY A 941 42.80 25.00 7.37
C GLY A 941 43.55 24.37 8.56
N GLY A 942 44.60 25.04 9.05
CA GLY A 942 45.34 24.61 10.25
C GLY A 942 44.53 24.75 11.55
N LEU A 943 43.74 25.83 11.69
CA LEU A 943 42.88 26.05 12.86
C LEU A 943 41.65 25.13 12.86
N LEU A 944 41.04 24.87 11.70
CA LEU A 944 39.90 23.94 11.58
C LEU A 944 40.33 22.47 11.71
N GLY A 945 41.53 22.12 11.23
CA GLY A 945 42.11 20.78 11.38
C GLY A 945 42.45 20.41 12.84
N PHE A 946 42.77 21.38 13.70
CA PHE A 946 43.04 21.15 15.11
C PHE A 946 41.79 21.18 16.01
N ALA A 947 40.74 21.91 15.63
CA ALA A 947 39.52 22.04 16.42
C ALA A 947 38.45 20.96 16.13
N ALA A 948 38.42 20.41 14.91
CA ALA A 948 37.44 19.40 14.50
C ALA A 948 37.47 18.09 15.34
N PRO A 949 38.63 17.55 15.80
CA PRO A 949 38.65 16.34 16.62
C PRO A 949 38.10 16.55 18.04
N PHE A 950 38.22 17.75 18.60
CA PHE A 950 37.71 18.09 19.94
C PHE A 950 36.19 18.40 19.93
N GLY A 951 35.66 18.94 18.82
CA GLY A 951 34.20 19.13 18.65
C GLY A 951 33.47 17.80 18.39
N TYR A 952 34.05 16.94 17.55
CA TYR A 952 33.45 15.65 17.20
C TYR A 952 33.39 14.67 18.39
N THR A 953 34.39 14.67 19.27
CA THR A 953 34.39 13.82 20.48
C THR A 953 33.37 14.28 21.53
N LYS A 954 33.11 15.60 21.65
CA LYS A 954 32.10 16.14 22.59
C LYS A 954 30.66 15.94 22.09
N VAL A 955 30.42 16.05 20.79
CA VAL A 955 29.10 15.77 20.18
C VAL A 955 28.79 14.28 20.18
N LYS A 956 29.80 13.41 19.97
CA LYS A 956 29.63 11.95 20.10
C LYS A 956 29.36 11.51 21.54
N GLN A 957 29.97 12.15 22.55
CA GLN A 957 29.64 11.91 23.96
C GLN A 957 28.22 12.36 24.35
N MET A 958 27.70 13.45 23.76
CA MET A 958 26.31 13.90 24.00
C MET A 958 25.27 13.04 23.27
N ARG A 959 25.56 12.54 22.06
CA ARG A 959 24.68 11.56 21.38
C ARG A 959 24.66 10.21 22.09
N SER A 960 25.80 9.74 22.57
CA SER A 960 25.88 8.47 23.34
C SER A 960 25.20 8.55 24.71
N ALA A 961 25.07 9.74 25.30
CA ALA A 961 24.33 9.96 26.55
C ALA A 961 22.82 10.20 26.33
N SER A 962 22.42 10.64 25.13
CA SER A 962 21.02 10.80 24.73
C SER A 962 20.39 9.49 24.25
N GLU A 963 21.17 8.59 23.66
CA GLU A 963 20.72 7.25 23.23
C GLU A 963 20.68 6.24 24.39
N ALA A 964 21.13 6.61 25.60
CA ALA A 964 21.11 5.75 26.78
C ALA A 964 19.82 5.85 27.63
N ASN A 965 18.83 6.66 27.24
CA ASN A 965 17.58 6.83 28.01
C ASN A 965 16.28 6.44 27.29
N GLU A 966 16.33 5.99 26.03
CA GLU A 966 15.15 5.45 25.34
C GLU A 966 15.53 4.25 24.47
N SER A 967 15.64 3.08 25.09
CA SER A 967 15.32 1.77 24.48
C SER A 967 15.55 0.65 25.49
N SER A 968 14.49 0.23 26.16
CA SER A 968 14.46 -1.08 26.83
C SER A 968 13.99 -2.13 25.83
N ILE A 969 14.92 -2.66 25.03
CA ILE A 969 14.69 -3.85 24.20
C ILE A 969 15.49 -5.01 24.78
N TRP A 970 14.75 -6.09 25.02
CA TRP A 970 15.17 -7.33 25.66
C TRP A 970 16.12 -8.14 24.77
N THR A 971 17.36 -8.37 25.22
CA THR A 971 18.24 -9.41 24.69
C THR A 971 18.03 -10.74 25.41
N ARG A 972 17.79 -11.79 24.63
CA ARG A 972 17.76 -13.20 25.04
C ARG A 972 19.06 -13.60 25.75
N ARG A 973 19.00 -13.93 27.06
CA ARG A 973 20.09 -14.66 27.74
C ARG A 973 20.12 -16.10 27.22
N VAL A 974 21.16 -16.43 26.47
CA VAL A 974 21.63 -17.81 26.35
C VAL A 974 22.36 -18.13 27.65
N ILE A 975 21.86 -19.10 28.41
CA ILE A 975 22.60 -19.67 29.53
C ILE A 975 23.56 -20.69 28.93
N GLU A 976 24.83 -20.33 28.82
CA GLU A 976 25.92 -21.26 28.66
C GLU A 976 26.15 -21.94 30.01
N ASN A 977 25.72 -23.20 30.13
CA ASN A 977 26.18 -24.07 31.20
C ASN A 977 27.58 -24.56 30.85
N SER A 978 28.58 -24.05 31.58
CA SER A 978 29.84 -24.73 31.79
C SER A 978 29.61 -25.98 32.63
N ASP A 979 29.94 -27.16 32.11
CA ASP A 979 30.35 -28.31 32.93
C ASP A 979 31.45 -29.09 32.19
N ASN A 980 32.67 -28.94 32.71
CA ASN A 980 33.78 -29.87 32.53
C ASN A 980 33.49 -31.12 33.37
N ILE A 981 33.34 -32.29 32.77
CA ILE A 981 33.73 -33.58 33.38
C ILE A 981 34.21 -34.55 32.28
N ASN A 982 35.52 -34.84 32.33
CA ASN A 982 36.32 -35.90 31.68
C ASN A 982 36.31 -36.06 30.16
#